data_AF-A0A6G3PJG8-F1
#
_entry.id   AF-A0A6G3PJG8-F1
#
_cell.length_a   1.000
_cell.length_b   1.000
_cell.length_c   1.000
_cell.angle_alpha   90.00
_cell.angle_beta   90.00
_cell.angle_gamma   90.00
#
_symmetry.space_group_name_H-M   'P 1'
#
loop_
_entity.id
_entity.type
_entity.pdbx_description
1 polymer ?
#
loop_
_entity_poly.entity_id
_entity_poly.type
_entity_poly.pdbx_seq_one_letter_code
_entity_poly.pdbx_strand_id
1 'polypeptide(L)'
;MSATAPYPGPSPIRRPLAAAAFLAALVGMVLGLLLAGAGPASAHAALTGSDPQDGAVVDTAPKEVTLSFSEAIAVGDDSIRVLDPSGKRADTEAGPKDLTEGSTVRYGVALHSGLPDGTYTVAWQAISADSHPISGAFTFSIGAPSDTTVALPSQEAGGGPVGVAYDIARYAAYGGFVLLVGGGAFVLVCWRGGASALPMQRLVVRGWLALTAATLAMLLLRNPYTGSGKFADAFDLAGLQAVLETKPGAALVSRLLLLGAAALFIAVLFGTYARREDELERKDLTFGLAVGGGVVATGIAATWAMSEHASTGIQANIAVPVDILHLLAVAAWLGGLVSLLVALYRTPEIGSGAVRRFSAVAFGSVVVLAATGIYQSWRQVGSWSALTGTRYGQLLIVKVALIGVMLAVAWFSRRWTGRLTDPAVTASASRDAEETGAEGTGTEEAAAPAQDPEADPERAAQLARQRAVLTATKKKRIRDADPERSGLRRSVLAEAAVAVVLLAVTTMLTSTEPGRTEEEAAAGSPAAAAPAADGAVNLSMPFDTGGRNGKGTVRIDIDPGRTGSNGLHVWIDGSDGKPMDVPELKLALTLEAKEIGPLPVAPDRVAEGHWSASGVLIPMAGDWKIDVTVRTSDIDQVTIDESVKIG
;
A
#
# COMPACT_ATOMS: atom_id res chain seq x y z
N MET A 1 44.37 -52.25 -22.89
CA MET A 1 43.21 -51.62 -23.55
C MET A 1 42.39 -50.93 -22.49
N SER A 2 42.51 -49.61 -22.37
CA SER A 2 41.74 -48.79 -21.43
C SER A 2 40.46 -48.31 -22.13
N ALA A 3 39.30 -48.65 -21.58
CA ALA A 3 38.02 -48.09 -21.99
C ALA A 3 37.72 -46.84 -21.15
N THR A 4 37.81 -45.67 -21.78
CA THR A 4 37.43 -44.37 -21.22
C THR A 4 35.91 -44.26 -21.08
N ALA A 5 35.42 -44.04 -19.85
CA ALA A 5 34.03 -43.70 -19.59
C ALA A 5 33.67 -42.31 -20.17
N PRO A 6 32.45 -42.09 -20.70
CA PRO A 6 32.05 -40.79 -21.20
C PRO A 6 31.88 -39.78 -20.05
N TYR A 7 32.44 -38.58 -20.24
CA TYR A 7 32.26 -37.42 -19.36
C TYR A 7 30.76 -37.05 -19.25
N PRO A 8 30.17 -36.95 -18.05
CA PRO A 8 28.82 -36.44 -17.90
C PRO A 8 28.81 -34.94 -18.20
N GLY A 9 28.18 -34.55 -19.31
CA GLY A 9 27.91 -33.14 -19.59
C GLY A 9 27.11 -32.48 -18.46
N PRO A 10 27.22 -31.16 -18.27
CA PRO A 10 26.55 -30.46 -17.18
C PRO A 10 25.01 -30.64 -17.29
N SER A 11 24.41 -31.14 -16.21
CA SER A 11 22.98 -31.38 -16.11
C SER A 11 22.14 -30.12 -16.42
N PRO A 12 21.05 -30.20 -17.21
CA PRO A 12 20.20 -29.05 -17.57
C PRO A 12 19.41 -28.43 -16.40
N ILE A 13 19.52 -28.99 -15.20
CA ILE A 13 18.77 -28.63 -13.98
C ILE A 13 19.23 -27.30 -13.37
N ARG A 14 20.44 -26.81 -13.69
CA ARG A 14 20.96 -25.54 -13.13
C ARG A 14 20.35 -24.27 -13.75
N ARG A 15 19.82 -24.34 -14.98
CA ARG A 15 19.26 -23.19 -15.71
C ARG A 15 17.92 -22.64 -15.17
N PRO A 16 16.92 -23.44 -14.75
CA PRO A 16 15.64 -22.91 -14.27
C PRO A 16 15.73 -22.22 -12.90
N LEU A 17 16.63 -22.66 -12.02
CA LEU A 17 16.85 -22.01 -10.71
C LEU A 17 17.52 -20.63 -10.87
N ALA A 18 18.46 -20.51 -11.80
CA ALA A 18 19.10 -19.22 -12.10
C ALA A 18 18.11 -18.20 -12.71
N ALA A 19 17.20 -18.64 -13.58
CA ALA A 19 16.17 -17.77 -14.16
C ALA A 19 15.13 -17.30 -13.11
N ALA A 20 14.73 -18.18 -12.19
CA ALA A 20 13.83 -17.82 -11.10
C ALA A 20 14.49 -16.86 -10.08
N ALA A 21 15.78 -17.07 -9.77
CA ALA A 21 16.55 -16.17 -8.92
C ALA A 21 16.78 -14.80 -9.57
N PHE A 22 17.05 -14.76 -10.88
CA PHE A 22 17.18 -13.51 -11.63
C PHE A 22 15.86 -12.73 -11.68
N LEU A 23 14.73 -13.41 -11.90
CA LEU A 23 13.41 -12.77 -11.89
C LEU A 23 13.06 -12.24 -10.50
N ALA A 24 13.37 -12.99 -9.43
CA ALA A 24 13.18 -12.53 -8.06
C ALA A 24 14.07 -11.32 -7.72
N ALA A 25 15.33 -11.31 -8.18
CA ALA A 25 16.24 -10.17 -8.02
C ALA A 25 15.77 -8.93 -8.80
N LEU A 26 15.25 -9.12 -10.01
CA LEU A 26 14.68 -8.04 -10.83
C LEU A 26 13.43 -7.45 -10.17
N VAL A 27 12.51 -8.29 -9.68
CA VAL A 27 11.34 -7.84 -8.91
C VAL A 27 11.77 -7.12 -7.64
N GLY A 28 12.76 -7.67 -6.90
CA GLY A 28 13.31 -7.03 -5.71
C GLY A 28 13.95 -5.66 -5.99
N MET A 29 14.68 -5.53 -7.10
CA MET A 29 15.30 -4.27 -7.53
C MET A 29 14.24 -3.23 -7.93
N VAL A 30 13.21 -3.63 -8.70
CA VAL A 30 12.12 -2.74 -9.09
C VAL A 30 11.32 -2.29 -7.86
N LEU A 31 11.00 -3.20 -6.95
CA LEU A 31 10.37 -2.86 -5.67
C LEU A 31 11.24 -1.92 -4.84
N GLY A 32 12.55 -2.17 -4.77
CA GLY A 32 13.50 -1.32 -4.05
C GLY A 32 13.59 0.09 -4.62
N LEU A 33 13.64 0.24 -5.95
CA LEU A 33 13.62 1.54 -6.64
C LEU A 33 12.31 2.29 -6.43
N LEU A 34 11.17 1.59 -6.46
CA LEU A 34 9.85 2.19 -6.21
C LEU A 34 9.68 2.64 -4.75
N LEU A 35 10.22 1.87 -3.80
CA LEU A 35 10.16 2.19 -2.36
C LEU A 35 11.16 3.29 -1.97
N ALA A 36 12.33 3.38 -2.62
CA ALA A 36 13.34 4.39 -2.31
C ALA A 36 12.93 5.82 -2.68
N GLY A 37 11.99 5.99 -3.62
CA GLY A 37 11.43 7.29 -3.99
C GLY A 37 10.11 7.62 -3.29
N ALA A 38 9.60 6.74 -2.43
CA ALA A 38 8.33 6.95 -1.76
C ALA A 38 8.52 7.81 -0.50
N GLY A 39 8.39 9.14 -0.62
CA GLY A 39 8.19 9.99 0.56
C GLY A 39 6.91 9.58 1.31
N PRO A 40 6.77 9.92 2.62
CA PRO A 40 5.53 9.66 3.35
C PRO A 40 4.37 10.25 2.55
N ALA A 41 3.45 9.38 2.13
CA ALA A 41 2.27 9.78 1.40
C ALA A 41 1.13 9.84 2.43
N SER A 42 0.69 11.06 2.74
CA SER A 42 -0.57 11.25 3.47
C SER A 42 -1.69 11.24 2.43
N ALA A 43 -2.51 10.18 2.44
CA ALA A 43 -3.52 9.91 1.40
C ALA A 43 -4.96 9.96 1.91
N HIS A 44 -5.12 10.31 3.18
CA HIS A 44 -6.39 10.34 3.88
C HIS A 44 -6.83 11.79 4.03
N ALA A 45 -8.11 12.01 4.39
CA ALA A 45 -8.73 13.34 4.46
C ALA A 45 -7.76 14.45 4.90
N ALA A 46 -7.32 15.25 3.93
CA ALA A 46 -6.36 16.30 4.15
C ALA A 46 -7.07 17.50 4.77
N LEU A 47 -6.39 18.21 5.67
CA LEU A 47 -6.84 19.52 6.13
C LEU A 47 -6.67 20.49 4.95
N THR A 48 -7.78 20.99 4.40
CA THR A 48 -7.79 21.90 3.25
C THR A 48 -7.84 23.38 3.66
N GLY A 49 -8.16 23.66 4.92
CA GLY A 49 -8.08 24.99 5.51
C GLY A 49 -8.58 25.04 6.95
N SER A 50 -8.28 26.13 7.65
CA SER A 50 -8.75 26.37 9.01
C SER A 50 -9.09 27.83 9.27
N ASP A 51 -9.95 28.09 10.26
CA ASP A 51 -10.17 29.43 10.78
C ASP A 51 -10.16 29.36 12.32
N PRO A 52 -9.18 29.99 13.01
CA PRO A 52 -8.04 30.72 12.46
C PRO A 52 -7.10 29.86 11.61
N GLN A 53 -6.36 30.52 10.70
CA GLN A 53 -5.34 29.86 9.87
C GLN A 53 -4.15 29.39 10.73
N ASP A 54 -3.42 28.38 10.25
CA ASP A 54 -2.16 27.97 10.89
C ASP A 54 -1.15 29.13 10.92
N GLY A 55 -0.57 29.36 12.09
CA GLY A 55 0.34 30.46 12.40
C GLY A 55 -0.33 31.83 12.53
N ALA A 56 -1.67 31.93 12.40
CA ALA A 56 -2.35 33.21 12.46
C ALA A 56 -2.23 33.87 13.83
N VAL A 57 -2.09 35.21 13.85
CA VAL A 57 -2.21 36.04 15.04
C VAL A 57 -3.51 36.83 14.92
N VAL A 58 -4.43 36.63 15.87
CA VAL A 58 -5.76 37.28 15.88
C VAL A 58 -5.85 38.27 17.04
N ASP A 59 -6.42 39.44 16.79
CA ASP A 59 -6.54 40.50 17.81
C ASP A 59 -7.48 40.11 18.96
N THR A 60 -8.46 39.24 18.69
CA THR A 60 -9.47 38.83 19.66
C THR A 60 -9.71 37.32 19.58
N ALA A 61 -9.99 36.71 20.74
CA ALA A 61 -10.33 35.30 20.82
C ALA A 61 -11.54 34.96 19.92
N PRO A 62 -11.41 34.03 18.97
CA PRO A 62 -12.54 33.62 18.15
C PRO A 62 -13.56 32.86 18.99
N LYS A 63 -14.83 32.86 18.57
CA LYS A 63 -15.88 32.11 19.27
C LYS A 63 -15.80 30.61 18.99
N GLU A 64 -15.23 30.25 17.85
CA GLU A 64 -15.06 28.88 17.41
C GLU A 64 -13.81 28.76 16.55
N VAL A 65 -13.23 27.57 16.51
CA VAL A 65 -12.21 27.17 15.55
C VAL A 65 -12.86 26.22 14.56
N THR A 66 -12.66 26.45 13.27
CA THR A 66 -13.19 25.57 12.21
C THR A 66 -12.07 24.94 11.39
N LEU A 67 -12.26 23.66 11.04
CA LEU A 67 -11.34 22.88 10.22
C LEU A 67 -12.12 22.40 8.99
N SER A 68 -11.58 22.62 7.81
CA SER A 68 -12.11 22.12 6.54
C SER A 68 -11.27 20.95 6.05
N PHE A 69 -11.92 19.89 5.59
CA PHE A 69 -11.26 18.66 5.12
C PHE A 69 -11.60 18.36 3.66
N SER A 70 -10.76 17.57 3.03
CA SER A 70 -10.95 17.16 1.64
C SER A 70 -12.03 16.08 1.45
N GLU A 71 -12.36 15.36 2.52
CA GLU A 71 -13.50 14.44 2.59
C GLU A 71 -14.09 14.37 4.01
N ALA A 72 -15.29 13.79 4.13
CA ALA A 72 -15.96 13.63 5.42
C ALA A 72 -15.10 12.82 6.40
N ILE A 73 -15.13 13.21 7.68
CA ILE A 73 -14.44 12.52 8.76
C ILE A 73 -15.45 12.14 9.84
N ALA A 74 -15.29 10.97 10.43
CA ALA A 74 -15.98 10.59 11.65
C ALA A 74 -15.27 11.28 12.82
N VAL A 75 -15.99 12.19 13.48
CA VAL A 75 -15.55 12.94 14.65
C VAL A 75 -16.28 12.44 15.90
N GLY A 76 -15.53 12.21 16.98
CA GLY A 76 -16.06 12.07 18.32
C GLY A 76 -15.88 13.35 19.14
N ASP A 77 -16.36 13.35 20.38
CA ASP A 77 -16.35 14.55 21.24
C ASP A 77 -14.93 15.09 21.51
N ASP A 78 -13.91 14.23 21.50
CA ASP A 78 -12.50 14.60 21.70
C ASP A 78 -11.68 14.67 20.40
N SER A 79 -12.33 14.61 19.23
CA SER A 79 -11.62 14.53 17.94
C SER A 79 -10.91 15.81 17.52
N ILE A 80 -11.35 16.97 18.01
CA ILE A 80 -10.68 18.26 17.79
C ILE A 80 -10.61 18.95 19.14
N ARG A 81 -9.39 19.34 19.53
CA ARG A 81 -9.08 19.95 20.82
C ARG A 81 -8.35 21.25 20.60
N VAL A 82 -8.68 22.26 21.41
CA VAL A 82 -7.95 23.52 21.44
C VAL A 82 -7.32 23.65 22.81
N LEU A 83 -6.00 23.74 22.83
CA LEU A 83 -5.19 23.80 24.04
C LEU A 83 -4.60 25.21 24.19
N ASP A 84 -4.64 25.74 25.39
CA ASP A 84 -3.98 27.01 25.74
C ASP A 84 -2.45 26.84 25.88
N PRO A 85 -1.67 27.94 26.07
CA PRO A 85 -0.21 27.85 26.19
C PRO A 85 0.30 26.93 27.32
N SER A 86 -0.53 26.72 28.35
CA SER A 86 -0.22 25.83 29.48
C SER A 86 -0.65 24.37 29.25
N GLY A 87 -1.27 24.08 28.10
CA GLY A 87 -1.78 22.77 27.73
C GLY A 87 -3.14 22.42 28.30
N LYS A 88 -3.88 23.40 28.85
CA LYS A 88 -5.25 23.20 29.33
C LYS A 88 -6.25 23.38 28.19
N ARG A 89 -7.40 22.69 28.26
CA ARG A 89 -8.51 22.86 27.30
C ARG A 89 -9.03 24.30 27.30
N ALA A 90 -9.05 24.88 26.10
CA ALA A 90 -9.59 26.20 25.78
C ALA A 90 -10.94 26.11 25.06
N ASP A 91 -11.29 24.94 24.53
CA ASP A 91 -12.60 24.64 23.98
C ASP A 91 -13.63 24.23 25.04
N THR A 92 -14.92 24.30 24.69
CA THR A 92 -16.03 24.04 25.61
C THR A 92 -16.30 22.56 25.87
N GLU A 93 -15.51 21.65 25.29
CA GLU A 93 -15.67 20.19 25.38
C GLU A 93 -17.04 19.68 24.87
N ALA A 94 -17.81 20.52 24.18
CA ALA A 94 -19.12 20.18 23.64
C ALA A 94 -19.07 19.30 22.37
N GLY A 95 -17.87 18.87 21.97
CA GLY A 95 -17.60 18.12 20.75
C GLY A 95 -17.62 18.97 19.47
N PRO A 96 -17.01 18.48 18.37
CA PRO A 96 -17.08 19.14 17.07
C PRO A 96 -18.50 19.13 16.49
N LYS A 97 -18.94 20.27 15.97
CA LYS A 97 -20.17 20.40 15.19
C LYS A 97 -19.89 20.18 13.72
N ASP A 98 -20.73 19.39 13.06
CA ASP A 98 -20.71 19.29 11.60
C ASP A 98 -21.30 20.57 10.99
N LEU A 99 -20.45 21.31 10.27
CA LEU A 99 -20.76 22.56 9.57
C LEU A 99 -20.67 22.37 8.06
N THR A 100 -20.79 21.13 7.58
CA THR A 100 -20.65 20.78 6.16
C THR A 100 -21.74 21.44 5.32
N GLU A 101 -21.31 22.18 4.30
CA GLU A 101 -22.20 22.87 3.35
C GLU A 101 -21.83 22.52 1.90
N GLY A 102 -22.76 21.89 1.18
CA GLY A 102 -22.54 21.49 -0.21
C GLY A 102 -21.40 20.50 -0.35
N SER A 103 -20.33 20.90 -1.05
CA SER A 103 -19.09 20.11 -1.22
C SER A 103 -18.01 20.44 -0.19
N THR A 104 -18.22 21.43 0.68
CA THR A 104 -17.24 21.86 1.67
C THR A 104 -17.46 21.10 2.96
N VAL A 105 -16.57 20.15 3.27
CA VAL A 105 -16.59 19.41 4.52
C VAL A 105 -15.94 20.25 5.60
N ARG A 106 -16.68 20.62 6.65
CA ARG A 106 -16.20 21.52 7.71
C ARG A 106 -16.71 21.09 9.07
N TYR A 107 -15.84 21.16 10.07
CA TYR A 107 -16.18 20.91 11.48
C TYR A 107 -15.76 22.09 12.35
N GLY A 108 -16.56 22.44 13.34
CA GLY A 108 -16.31 23.57 14.23
C GLY A 108 -16.30 23.18 15.71
N VAL A 109 -15.37 23.74 16.48
CA VAL A 109 -15.29 23.57 17.95
C VAL A 109 -15.43 24.93 18.61
N ALA A 110 -16.35 25.06 19.56
CA ALA A 110 -16.58 26.30 20.29
C ALA A 110 -15.50 26.54 21.35
N LEU A 111 -15.06 27.80 21.49
CA LEU A 111 -14.10 28.22 22.50
C LEU A 111 -14.79 28.82 23.72
N HIS A 112 -14.11 28.76 24.88
CA HIS A 112 -14.52 29.51 26.05
C HIS A 112 -14.43 31.03 25.81
N SER A 113 -15.27 31.82 26.47
CA SER A 113 -15.17 33.28 26.40
C SER A 113 -14.07 33.80 27.33
N GLY A 114 -13.38 34.86 26.92
CA GLY A 114 -12.36 35.52 27.74
C GLY A 114 -11.04 34.76 27.80
N LEU A 115 -10.69 34.05 26.72
CA LEU A 115 -9.38 33.43 26.59
C LEU A 115 -8.27 34.49 26.64
N PRO A 116 -7.20 34.29 27.42
CA PRO A 116 -6.07 35.21 27.50
C PRO A 116 -5.27 35.24 26.20
N ASP A 117 -4.40 36.25 26.08
CA ASP A 117 -3.42 36.31 25.00
C ASP A 117 -2.40 35.18 25.12
N GLY A 118 -1.92 34.69 23.97
CA GLY A 118 -0.90 33.64 23.89
C GLY A 118 -1.10 32.69 22.71
N THR A 119 -0.19 31.71 22.58
CA THR A 119 -0.21 30.70 21.53
C THR A 119 -1.05 29.47 21.91
N TYR A 120 -2.10 29.24 21.14
CA TYR A 120 -3.02 28.12 21.25
C TYR A 120 -2.66 27.02 20.25
N THR A 121 -2.81 25.77 20.68
CA THR A 121 -2.59 24.59 19.83
C THR A 121 -3.92 23.94 19.49
N VAL A 122 -4.20 23.82 18.20
CA VAL A 122 -5.33 23.05 17.68
C VAL A 122 -4.81 21.68 17.30
N ALA A 123 -5.30 20.63 17.96
CA ALA A 123 -4.92 19.25 17.67
C ALA A 123 -6.16 18.45 17.30
N TRP A 124 -6.06 17.64 16.24
CA TRP A 124 -7.15 16.77 15.82
C TRP A 124 -6.70 15.32 15.63
N GLN A 125 -7.62 14.41 15.91
CA GLN A 125 -7.54 12.99 15.60
C GLN A 125 -8.94 12.50 15.22
N ALA A 126 -9.07 12.01 13.99
CA ALA A 126 -10.36 11.59 13.43
C ALA A 126 -10.18 10.34 12.57
N ILE A 127 -11.29 9.79 12.07
CA ILE A 127 -11.26 8.68 11.10
C ILE A 127 -11.84 9.19 9.79
N SER A 128 -11.08 9.17 8.71
CA SER A 128 -11.58 9.53 7.38
C SER A 128 -12.64 8.56 6.90
N ALA A 129 -13.46 8.99 5.94
CA ALA A 129 -14.58 8.19 5.46
C ALA A 129 -14.16 6.88 4.75
N ASP A 130 -12.89 6.74 4.39
CA ASP A 130 -12.22 5.52 3.92
C ASP A 130 -11.75 4.58 5.05
N SER A 131 -12.10 4.90 6.30
CA SER A 131 -11.78 4.15 7.51
C SER A 131 -10.31 4.19 7.97
N HIS A 132 -9.50 5.14 7.52
CA HIS A 132 -8.15 5.34 8.08
C HIS A 132 -8.14 6.41 9.18
N PRO A 133 -7.33 6.25 10.22
CA PRO A 133 -7.13 7.30 11.20
C PRO A 133 -6.28 8.42 10.61
N ILE A 134 -6.66 9.65 10.91
CA ILE A 134 -5.92 10.86 10.55
C ILE A 134 -5.66 11.66 11.82
N SER A 135 -4.55 12.38 11.83
CA SER A 135 -4.22 13.28 12.92
C SER A 135 -3.36 14.42 12.43
N GLY A 136 -3.44 15.55 13.13
CA GLY A 136 -2.49 16.63 12.95
C GLY A 136 -2.64 17.64 14.07
N ALA A 137 -1.78 18.64 14.03
CA ALA A 137 -1.88 19.77 14.93
C ALA A 137 -1.27 21.01 14.27
N PHE A 138 -1.82 22.16 14.63
CA PHE A 138 -1.37 23.47 14.17
C PHE A 138 -1.50 24.49 15.30
N THR A 139 -0.93 25.69 15.14
CA THR A 139 -1.01 26.72 16.19
C THR A 139 -1.59 28.02 15.66
N PHE A 140 -2.24 28.80 16.53
CA PHE A 140 -2.59 30.19 16.28
C PHE A 140 -2.39 30.99 17.57
N SER A 141 -2.28 32.31 17.50
CA SER A 141 -2.06 33.16 18.67
C SER A 141 -3.14 34.21 18.83
N ILE A 142 -3.59 34.45 20.07
CA ILE A 142 -4.48 35.55 20.42
C ILE A 142 -3.61 36.70 20.96
N GLY A 143 -3.74 37.91 20.40
CA GLY A 143 -2.96 39.08 20.77
C GLY A 143 -1.52 39.02 20.27
N ALA A 144 -0.69 38.17 20.88
CA ALA A 144 0.71 37.97 20.50
C ALA A 144 1.16 36.51 20.71
N PRO A 145 2.14 36.01 19.92
CA PRO A 145 2.74 34.70 20.17
C PRO A 145 3.40 34.59 21.56
N SER A 146 3.32 33.40 22.16
CA SER A 146 3.93 33.08 23.46
C SER A 146 4.57 31.69 23.42
N ASP A 147 5.45 31.42 24.38
CA ASP A 147 5.91 30.04 24.62
C ASP A 147 4.71 29.13 24.94
N THR A 148 4.75 27.90 24.44
CA THR A 148 3.76 26.85 24.75
C THR A 148 4.44 25.63 25.32
N THR A 149 3.77 24.99 26.28
CA THR A 149 4.18 23.71 26.86
C THR A 149 3.62 22.50 26.09
N VAL A 150 2.74 22.74 25.11
CA VAL A 150 2.13 21.69 24.30
C VAL A 150 3.11 21.19 23.25
N ALA A 151 3.52 19.93 23.37
CA ALA A 151 4.29 19.26 22.34
C ALA A 151 3.35 18.75 21.24
N LEU A 152 3.68 19.06 19.98
CA LEU A 152 2.97 18.48 18.84
C LEU A 152 3.26 16.98 18.78
N PRO A 153 2.25 16.12 18.56
CA PRO A 153 2.46 14.68 18.43
C PRO A 153 3.43 14.38 17.28
N SER A 154 4.50 13.63 17.56
CA SER A 154 5.45 13.17 16.54
C SER A 154 5.04 11.87 15.86
N GLN A 155 3.93 11.26 16.29
CA GLN A 155 3.48 9.95 15.84
C GLN A 155 2.13 10.08 15.13
N GLU A 156 2.10 9.74 13.84
CA GLU A 156 0.88 9.74 13.03
C GLU A 156 -0.10 8.68 13.51
N ALA A 157 -1.39 9.04 13.60
CA ALA A 157 -2.45 8.09 13.90
C ALA A 157 -2.49 6.99 12.82
N GLY A 158 -2.65 5.72 13.26
CA GLY A 158 -2.52 4.55 12.39
C GLY A 158 -1.09 4.16 12.03
N GLY A 159 -0.08 4.92 12.47
CA GLY A 159 1.33 4.60 12.30
C GLY A 159 1.87 3.60 13.34
N GLY A 160 3.17 3.36 13.28
CA GLY A 160 3.89 2.51 14.24
C GLY A 160 3.60 1.00 14.14
N PRO A 161 4.01 0.20 15.14
CA PRO A 161 3.92 -1.26 15.08
C PRO A 161 2.50 -1.82 14.92
N VAL A 162 1.49 -1.17 15.53
CA VAL A 162 0.08 -1.55 15.38
C VAL A 162 -0.41 -1.29 13.96
N GLY A 163 -0.07 -0.14 13.38
CA GLY A 163 -0.32 0.17 11.97
C GLY A 163 0.23 -0.88 11.02
N VAL A 164 1.51 -1.22 11.18
CA VAL A 164 2.17 -2.27 10.39
C VAL A 164 1.47 -3.62 10.54
N ALA A 165 1.08 -3.99 11.76
CA ALA A 165 0.35 -5.24 11.98
C ALA A 165 -1.05 -5.24 11.32
N TYR A 166 -1.75 -4.10 11.39
CA TYR A 166 -3.03 -3.91 10.73
C TYR A 166 -2.91 -4.03 9.20
N ASP A 167 -1.88 -3.42 8.62
CA ASP A 167 -1.57 -3.51 7.19
C ASP A 167 -1.23 -4.92 6.74
N ILE A 168 -0.41 -5.64 7.51
CA ILE A 168 -0.12 -7.05 7.24
C ILE A 168 -1.40 -7.87 7.23
N ALA A 169 -2.28 -7.66 8.22
CA ALA A 169 -3.58 -8.32 8.27
C ALA A 169 -4.46 -7.94 7.06
N ARG A 170 -4.49 -6.67 6.66
CA ARG A 170 -5.19 -6.18 5.48
C ARG A 170 -4.73 -6.88 4.19
N TYR A 171 -3.42 -6.94 3.93
CA TYR A 171 -2.89 -7.65 2.76
C TYR A 171 -3.11 -9.17 2.83
N ALA A 172 -2.99 -9.77 4.01
CA ALA A 172 -3.33 -11.17 4.22
C ALA A 172 -4.81 -11.45 3.91
N ALA A 173 -5.71 -10.52 4.23
CA ALA A 173 -7.12 -10.61 3.88
C ALA A 173 -7.35 -10.54 2.36
N TYR A 174 -6.75 -9.58 1.64
CA TYR A 174 -6.84 -9.55 0.18
C TYR A 174 -6.28 -10.83 -0.47
N GLY A 175 -5.12 -11.30 0.00
CA GLY A 175 -4.55 -12.57 -0.46
C GLY A 175 -5.47 -13.76 -0.18
N GLY A 176 -6.04 -13.85 1.01
CA GLY A 176 -7.00 -14.88 1.39
C GLY A 176 -8.26 -14.86 0.52
N PHE A 177 -8.79 -13.67 0.21
CA PHE A 177 -9.93 -13.47 -0.69
C PHE A 177 -9.63 -13.94 -2.11
N VAL A 178 -8.48 -13.54 -2.67
CA VAL A 178 -8.02 -13.97 -4.00
C VAL A 178 -7.93 -15.50 -4.08
N LEU A 179 -7.36 -16.15 -3.07
CA LEU A 179 -7.23 -17.62 -3.04
C LEU A 179 -8.57 -18.33 -2.84
N LEU A 180 -9.44 -17.81 -1.98
CA LEU A 180 -10.76 -18.38 -1.70
C LEU A 180 -11.66 -18.27 -2.93
N VAL A 181 -11.93 -17.04 -3.39
CA VAL A 181 -12.89 -16.77 -4.47
C VAL A 181 -12.31 -17.22 -5.81
N GLY A 182 -11.08 -16.84 -6.12
CA GLY A 182 -10.44 -17.22 -7.38
C GLY A 182 -10.18 -18.73 -7.48
N GLY A 183 -9.78 -19.38 -6.38
CA GLY A 183 -9.60 -20.83 -6.35
C GLY A 183 -10.92 -21.60 -6.48
N GLY A 184 -11.97 -21.17 -5.79
CA GLY A 184 -13.31 -21.74 -5.93
C GLY A 184 -13.86 -21.58 -7.36
N ALA A 185 -13.77 -20.37 -7.93
CA ALA A 185 -14.18 -20.09 -9.29
C ALA A 185 -13.38 -20.90 -10.32
N PHE A 186 -12.06 -21.06 -10.12
CA PHE A 186 -11.22 -21.87 -11.00
C PHE A 186 -11.67 -23.35 -11.00
N VAL A 187 -11.95 -23.93 -9.83
CA VAL A 187 -12.46 -25.31 -9.73
C VAL A 187 -13.81 -25.44 -10.42
N LEU A 188 -14.77 -24.55 -10.14
CA LEU A 188 -16.13 -24.65 -10.70
C LEU A 188 -16.19 -24.39 -12.22
N VAL A 189 -15.47 -23.37 -12.70
CA VAL A 189 -15.58 -22.89 -14.09
C VAL A 189 -14.52 -23.52 -14.99
N CYS A 190 -13.28 -23.61 -14.54
CA CYS A 190 -12.15 -24.02 -15.39
C CYS A 190 -11.85 -25.51 -15.28
N TRP A 191 -11.78 -26.05 -14.05
CA TRP A 191 -11.33 -27.42 -13.80
C TRP A 191 -12.13 -28.12 -12.70
N ARG A 192 -13.33 -28.62 -13.06
CA ARG A 192 -14.24 -29.31 -12.14
C ARG A 192 -13.62 -30.52 -11.43
N GLY A 193 -12.75 -31.27 -12.12
CA GLY A 193 -11.99 -32.38 -11.50
C GLY A 193 -11.03 -31.93 -10.38
N GLY A 194 -10.73 -30.63 -10.30
CA GLY A 194 -9.99 -30.04 -9.19
C GLY A 194 -10.70 -30.14 -7.84
N ALA A 195 -12.02 -30.39 -7.81
CA ALA A 195 -12.77 -30.60 -6.57
C ALA A 195 -12.25 -31.80 -5.76
N SER A 196 -11.79 -32.86 -6.45
CA SER A 196 -11.23 -34.05 -5.80
C SER A 196 -9.70 -33.95 -5.60
N ALA A 197 -9.08 -32.85 -6.04
CA ALA A 197 -7.63 -32.67 -5.95
C ALA A 197 -7.22 -31.99 -4.63
N LEU A 198 -6.55 -32.74 -3.75
CA LEU A 198 -6.03 -32.24 -2.47
C LEU A 198 -5.24 -30.92 -2.56
N PRO A 199 -4.39 -30.66 -3.57
CA PRO A 199 -3.72 -29.37 -3.70
C PRO A 199 -4.68 -28.19 -3.87
N MET A 200 -5.80 -28.37 -4.58
CA MET A 200 -6.82 -27.32 -4.78
C MET A 200 -7.63 -27.11 -3.51
N GLN A 201 -8.03 -28.20 -2.84
CA GLN A 201 -8.72 -28.14 -1.55
C GLN A 201 -7.91 -27.34 -0.52
N ARG A 202 -6.63 -27.68 -0.37
CA ARG A 202 -5.73 -26.98 0.55
C ARG A 202 -5.54 -25.52 0.19
N LEU A 203 -5.49 -25.18 -1.10
CA LEU A 203 -5.34 -23.80 -1.54
C LEU A 203 -6.53 -22.94 -1.10
N VAL A 204 -7.75 -23.39 -1.42
CA VAL A 204 -8.98 -22.67 -1.09
C VAL A 204 -9.21 -22.61 0.42
N VAL A 205 -9.01 -23.72 1.14
CA VAL A 205 -9.15 -23.76 2.60
C VAL A 205 -8.12 -22.85 3.29
N ARG A 206 -6.87 -22.81 2.81
CA ARG A 206 -5.86 -21.87 3.33
C ARG A 206 -6.24 -20.42 3.03
N GLY A 207 -6.80 -20.14 1.86
CA GLY A 207 -7.33 -18.82 1.53
C GLY A 207 -8.43 -18.39 2.50
N TRP A 208 -9.39 -19.27 2.77
CA TRP A 208 -10.46 -19.05 3.75
C TRP A 208 -9.93 -18.87 5.18
N LEU A 209 -8.99 -19.71 5.64
CA LEU A 209 -8.37 -19.59 6.96
C LEU A 209 -7.60 -18.26 7.09
N ALA A 210 -6.82 -17.90 6.07
CA ALA A 210 -6.06 -16.65 6.06
C ALA A 210 -6.98 -15.44 6.11
N LEU A 211 -8.04 -15.42 5.30
CA LEU A 211 -9.02 -14.33 5.29
C LEU A 211 -9.77 -14.23 6.63
N THR A 212 -10.18 -15.35 7.21
CA THR A 212 -10.85 -15.36 8.53
C THR A 212 -9.92 -14.86 9.64
N ALA A 213 -8.69 -15.40 9.73
CA ALA A 213 -7.72 -14.99 10.73
C ALA A 213 -7.33 -13.52 10.59
N ALA A 214 -7.11 -13.05 9.35
CA ALA A 214 -6.82 -11.65 9.06
C ALA A 214 -7.99 -10.72 9.43
N THR A 215 -9.23 -11.14 9.17
CA THR A 215 -10.42 -10.36 9.53
C THR A 215 -10.58 -10.25 11.05
N LEU A 216 -10.34 -11.34 11.79
CA LEU A 216 -10.32 -11.31 13.25
C LEU A 216 -9.19 -10.41 13.79
N ALA A 217 -7.98 -10.52 13.22
CA ALA A 217 -6.86 -9.67 13.60
C ALA A 217 -7.16 -8.18 13.37
N MET A 218 -7.72 -7.82 12.20
CA MET A 218 -8.14 -6.44 11.92
C MET A 218 -9.23 -5.97 12.88
N LEU A 219 -10.18 -6.82 13.25
CA LEU A 219 -11.23 -6.44 14.21
C LEU A 219 -10.66 -6.13 15.59
N LEU A 220 -9.75 -6.98 16.09
CA LEU A 220 -9.08 -6.78 17.38
C LEU A 220 -8.13 -5.58 17.37
N LEU A 221 -7.37 -5.42 16.29
CA LEU A 221 -6.40 -4.32 16.15
C LEU A 221 -7.06 -2.98 15.84
N ARG A 222 -8.36 -2.93 15.53
CA ARG A 222 -9.03 -1.71 15.09
C ARG A 222 -8.97 -0.60 16.16
N ASN A 223 -9.26 -0.93 17.42
CA ASN A 223 -9.23 0.02 18.52
C ASN A 223 -7.85 0.67 18.71
N PRO A 224 -6.75 -0.09 18.89
CA PRO A 224 -5.43 0.50 19.01
C PRO A 224 -4.92 1.13 17.71
N TYR A 225 -5.40 0.69 16.55
CA TYR A 225 -5.07 1.29 15.26
C TYR A 225 -5.62 2.71 15.12
N THR A 226 -6.86 2.95 15.56
CA THR A 226 -7.47 4.29 15.49
C THR A 226 -7.21 5.17 16.71
N GLY A 227 -6.76 4.58 17.83
CA GLY A 227 -6.55 5.26 19.09
C GLY A 227 -5.08 5.33 19.52
N SER A 228 -4.73 4.53 20.52
CA SER A 228 -3.50 4.68 21.31
C SER A 228 -2.20 4.19 20.63
N GLY A 229 -2.29 3.41 19.56
CA GLY A 229 -1.14 2.72 18.96
C GLY A 229 -0.56 1.58 19.83
N LYS A 230 -1.22 1.15 20.91
CA LYS A 230 -0.72 0.12 21.83
C LYS A 230 -1.42 -1.22 21.65
N PHE A 231 -0.66 -2.30 21.42
CA PHE A 231 -1.24 -3.66 21.29
C PHE A 231 -2.07 -4.13 22.49
N ALA A 232 -1.82 -3.61 23.69
CA ALA A 232 -2.58 -3.97 24.89
C ALA A 232 -4.07 -3.65 24.75
N ASP A 233 -4.42 -2.60 24.01
CA ASP A 233 -5.80 -2.12 23.88
C ASP A 233 -6.60 -2.92 22.83
N ALA A 234 -5.97 -3.92 22.18
CA ALA A 234 -6.65 -4.85 21.28
C ALA A 234 -7.63 -5.79 21.99
N PHE A 235 -7.46 -5.95 23.31
CA PHE A 235 -8.31 -6.79 24.16
C PHE A 235 -9.19 -5.97 25.11
N ASP A 236 -9.22 -4.65 24.96
CA ASP A 236 -10.16 -3.81 25.69
C ASP A 236 -11.58 -4.03 25.16
N LEU A 237 -12.47 -4.50 26.03
CA LEU A 237 -13.85 -4.81 25.68
C LEU A 237 -14.66 -3.56 25.37
N ALA A 238 -14.38 -2.44 26.06
CA ALA A 238 -15.07 -1.18 25.82
C ALA A 238 -14.69 -0.62 24.43
N GLY A 239 -13.39 -0.59 24.12
CA GLY A 239 -12.90 -0.22 22.79
C GLY A 239 -13.42 -1.15 21.69
N LEU A 240 -13.50 -2.46 21.93
CA LEU A 240 -14.04 -3.40 20.96
C LEU A 240 -15.54 -3.15 20.70
N GLN A 241 -16.32 -2.87 21.74
CA GLN A 241 -17.73 -2.50 21.59
C GLN A 241 -17.88 -1.23 20.74
N ALA A 242 -17.08 -0.19 21.04
CA ALA A 242 -17.08 1.04 20.26
C ALA A 242 -16.76 0.77 18.78
N VAL A 243 -15.81 -0.12 18.49
CA VAL A 243 -15.48 -0.53 17.11
C VAL A 243 -16.69 -1.17 16.42
N LEU A 244 -17.46 -2.04 17.09
CA LEU A 244 -18.60 -2.73 16.49
C LEU A 244 -19.73 -1.78 16.07
N GLU A 245 -19.85 -0.64 16.75
CA GLU A 245 -20.81 0.43 16.43
C GLU A 245 -20.36 1.28 15.23
N THR A 246 -19.09 1.17 14.83
CA THR A 246 -18.57 1.85 13.64
C THR A 246 -18.89 1.09 12.34
N LYS A 247 -19.00 1.84 11.25
CA LYS A 247 -19.11 1.31 9.88
C LYS A 247 -18.03 0.26 9.53
N PRO A 248 -16.71 0.50 9.73
CA PRO A 248 -15.68 -0.51 9.47
C PRO A 248 -15.78 -1.74 10.37
N GLY A 249 -16.16 -1.58 11.64
CA GLY A 249 -16.40 -2.73 12.53
C GLY A 249 -17.57 -3.60 12.06
N ALA A 250 -18.70 -2.98 11.70
CA ALA A 250 -19.86 -3.67 11.14
C ALA A 250 -19.52 -4.42 9.84
N ALA A 251 -18.67 -3.84 8.98
CA ALA A 251 -18.18 -4.49 7.77
C ALA A 251 -17.29 -5.72 8.05
N LEU A 252 -16.40 -5.64 9.04
CA LEU A 252 -15.57 -6.78 9.46
C LEU A 252 -16.42 -7.91 10.04
N VAL A 253 -17.42 -7.60 10.87
CA VAL A 253 -18.37 -8.60 11.41
C VAL A 253 -19.19 -9.23 10.29
N SER A 254 -19.73 -8.42 9.38
CA SER A 254 -20.46 -8.91 8.21
C SER A 254 -19.60 -9.85 7.37
N ARG A 255 -18.32 -9.53 7.19
CA ARG A 255 -17.35 -10.41 6.52
C ARG A 255 -17.18 -11.74 7.24
N LEU A 256 -17.08 -11.76 8.57
CA LEU A 256 -16.98 -13.00 9.37
C LEU A 256 -18.23 -13.88 9.20
N LEU A 257 -19.43 -13.29 9.20
CA LEU A 257 -20.68 -14.03 8.95
C LEU A 257 -20.70 -14.64 7.55
N LEU A 258 -20.31 -13.87 6.53
CA LEU A 258 -20.19 -14.33 5.16
C LEU A 258 -19.12 -15.41 4.99
N LEU A 259 -18.03 -15.36 5.76
CA LEU A 259 -17.01 -16.42 5.78
C LEU A 259 -17.53 -17.69 6.45
N GLY A 260 -18.41 -17.58 7.44
CA GLY A 260 -19.17 -18.71 7.98
C GLY A 260 -20.03 -19.37 6.90
N ALA A 261 -20.76 -18.59 6.11
CA ALA A 261 -21.50 -19.11 4.96
C ALA A 261 -20.57 -19.73 3.92
N ALA A 262 -19.44 -19.08 3.59
CA ALA A 262 -18.44 -19.59 2.65
C ALA A 262 -17.90 -20.97 3.08
N ALA A 263 -17.73 -21.23 4.38
CA ALA A 263 -17.29 -22.52 4.89
C ALA A 263 -18.26 -23.66 4.51
N LEU A 264 -19.57 -23.40 4.50
CA LEU A 264 -20.58 -24.36 4.04
C LEU A 264 -20.40 -24.65 2.54
N PHE A 265 -20.20 -23.62 1.71
CA PHE A 265 -19.94 -23.79 0.28
C PHE A 265 -18.65 -24.57 0.01
N ILE A 266 -17.58 -24.33 0.77
CA ILE A 266 -16.32 -25.08 0.68
C ILE A 266 -16.55 -26.56 1.04
N ALA A 267 -17.30 -26.83 2.11
CA ALA A 267 -17.63 -28.20 2.53
C ALA A 267 -18.47 -28.94 1.47
N VAL A 268 -19.42 -28.27 0.84
CA VAL A 268 -20.20 -28.83 -0.28
C VAL A 268 -19.32 -29.06 -1.51
N LEU A 269 -18.50 -28.06 -1.91
CA LEU A 269 -17.63 -28.12 -3.09
C LEU A 269 -16.60 -29.26 -3.02
N PHE A 270 -15.98 -29.47 -1.87
CA PHE A 270 -14.91 -30.47 -1.70
C PHE A 270 -15.36 -31.75 -1.00
N GLY A 271 -16.59 -31.79 -0.51
CA GLY A 271 -17.21 -32.96 0.12
C GLY A 271 -18.23 -33.62 -0.80
N THR A 272 -19.46 -33.12 -0.79
CA THR A 272 -20.57 -33.73 -1.53
C THR A 272 -20.38 -33.65 -3.04
N TYR A 273 -19.99 -32.49 -3.57
CA TYR A 273 -19.76 -32.29 -5.01
C TYR A 273 -18.64 -33.19 -5.55
N ALA A 274 -17.52 -33.30 -4.81
CA ALA A 274 -16.36 -34.11 -5.21
C ALA A 274 -16.65 -35.64 -5.23
N ARG A 275 -17.71 -36.09 -4.55
CA ARG A 275 -18.08 -37.50 -4.41
C ARG A 275 -19.25 -37.93 -5.32
N ARG A 276 -19.88 -37.01 -6.06
CA ARG A 276 -21.06 -37.31 -6.87
C ARG A 276 -20.68 -37.82 -8.26
N GLU A 277 -21.24 -38.98 -8.62
CA GLU A 277 -21.04 -39.63 -9.91
C GLU A 277 -22.14 -39.28 -10.93
N ASP A 278 -23.36 -38.95 -10.47
CA ASP A 278 -24.49 -38.56 -11.34
C ASP A 278 -24.26 -37.18 -11.98
N GLU A 279 -24.37 -37.12 -13.30
CA GLU A 279 -24.18 -35.90 -14.10
C GLU A 279 -25.25 -34.83 -13.88
N LEU A 280 -26.51 -35.20 -13.66
CA LEU A 280 -27.63 -34.27 -13.51
C LEU A 280 -27.55 -33.57 -12.15
N GLU A 281 -27.42 -34.35 -11.07
CA GLU A 281 -27.26 -33.80 -9.71
C GLU A 281 -26.00 -32.92 -9.61
N ARG A 282 -24.92 -33.30 -10.31
CA ARG A 282 -23.69 -32.51 -10.33
C ARG A 282 -23.86 -31.18 -11.08
N LYS A 283 -24.71 -31.12 -12.10
CA LYS A 283 -25.04 -29.86 -12.80
C LYS A 283 -25.83 -28.92 -11.88
N ASP A 284 -26.84 -29.44 -11.19
CA ASP A 284 -27.64 -28.66 -10.24
C ASP A 284 -26.81 -28.14 -9.07
N LEU A 285 -25.96 -28.97 -8.47
CA LEU A 285 -25.01 -28.52 -7.45
C LEU A 285 -24.03 -27.49 -8.00
N THR A 286 -23.54 -27.66 -9.24
CA THR A 286 -22.63 -26.67 -9.82
C THR A 286 -23.34 -25.32 -9.97
N PHE A 287 -24.61 -25.33 -10.42
CA PHE A 287 -25.39 -24.10 -10.55
C PHE A 287 -25.63 -23.44 -9.18
N GLY A 288 -26.06 -24.22 -8.18
CA GLY A 288 -26.26 -23.72 -6.82
C GLY A 288 -24.98 -23.19 -6.16
N LEU A 289 -23.85 -23.89 -6.33
CA LEU A 289 -22.53 -23.45 -5.86
C LEU A 289 -22.05 -22.20 -6.59
N ALA A 290 -22.30 -22.09 -7.90
CA ALA A 290 -21.90 -20.93 -8.70
C ALA A 290 -22.72 -19.68 -8.33
N VAL A 291 -24.05 -19.81 -8.25
CA VAL A 291 -24.93 -18.68 -7.89
C VAL A 291 -24.73 -18.30 -6.42
N GLY A 292 -24.86 -19.25 -5.50
CA GLY A 292 -24.71 -18.98 -4.07
C GLY A 292 -23.30 -18.54 -3.69
N GLY A 293 -22.27 -19.19 -4.25
CA GLY A 293 -20.88 -18.78 -4.07
C GLY A 293 -20.59 -17.40 -4.67
N GLY A 294 -21.20 -17.06 -5.82
CA GLY A 294 -21.12 -15.73 -6.42
C GLY A 294 -21.73 -14.65 -5.53
N VAL A 295 -22.89 -14.91 -4.93
CA VAL A 295 -23.54 -13.99 -3.97
C VAL A 295 -22.66 -13.79 -2.73
N VAL A 296 -22.13 -14.87 -2.15
CA VAL A 296 -21.23 -14.77 -0.99
C VAL A 296 -19.95 -14.01 -1.34
N ALA A 297 -19.33 -14.30 -2.49
CA ALA A 297 -18.13 -13.59 -2.95
C ALA A 297 -18.39 -12.10 -3.17
N THR A 298 -19.54 -11.75 -3.76
CA THR A 298 -19.99 -10.37 -3.95
C THR A 298 -20.20 -9.68 -2.61
N GLY A 299 -20.86 -10.35 -1.65
CA GLY A 299 -21.05 -9.83 -0.30
C GLY A 299 -19.72 -9.58 0.42
N ILE A 300 -18.76 -10.50 0.31
CA ILE A 300 -17.42 -10.31 0.90
C ILE A 300 -16.71 -9.12 0.25
N ALA A 301 -16.73 -9.00 -1.07
CA ALA A 301 -16.15 -7.85 -1.78
C ALA A 301 -16.83 -6.53 -1.36
N ALA A 302 -18.16 -6.54 -1.21
CA ALA A 302 -18.93 -5.38 -0.78
C ALA A 302 -18.49 -4.86 0.61
N THR A 303 -18.01 -5.72 1.50
CA THR A 303 -17.51 -5.26 2.82
C THR A 303 -16.32 -4.30 2.72
N TRP A 304 -15.46 -4.43 1.69
CA TRP A 304 -14.41 -3.45 1.40
C TRP A 304 -14.96 -2.23 0.68
N ALA A 305 -15.68 -2.43 -0.44
CA ALA A 305 -16.20 -1.34 -1.25
C ALA A 305 -17.11 -0.38 -0.47
N MET A 306 -17.86 -0.89 0.51
CA MET A 306 -18.69 -0.06 1.38
C MET A 306 -17.89 0.66 2.48
N SER A 307 -16.71 0.18 2.87
CA SER A 307 -15.92 0.74 3.98
C SER A 307 -14.77 1.65 3.53
N GLU A 308 -14.45 1.65 2.23
CA GLU A 308 -13.35 2.41 1.62
C GLU A 308 -13.88 3.52 0.68
N HIS A 309 -12.98 4.18 -0.06
CA HIS A 309 -13.24 5.34 -0.93
C HIS A 309 -14.32 5.15 -2.00
N ALA A 310 -14.68 3.91 -2.35
CA ALA A 310 -15.78 3.67 -3.27
C ALA A 310 -17.13 4.15 -2.70
N SER A 311 -17.25 4.20 -1.38
CA SER A 311 -18.46 4.62 -0.67
C SER A 311 -18.60 6.13 -0.44
N THR A 312 -17.61 6.94 -0.83
CA THR A 312 -17.52 8.38 -0.53
C THR A 312 -17.23 9.18 -1.80
N GLY A 313 -17.68 10.43 -1.91
CA GLY A 313 -17.42 11.29 -3.07
C GLY A 313 -18.37 11.09 -4.27
N ILE A 314 -17.95 11.56 -5.45
CA ILE A 314 -18.79 11.65 -6.65
C ILE A 314 -19.33 10.26 -7.06
N GLN A 315 -20.66 10.14 -7.27
CA GLN A 315 -21.31 8.91 -7.75
C GLN A 315 -21.01 7.66 -6.89
N ALA A 316 -20.97 7.76 -5.55
CA ALA A 316 -20.76 6.62 -4.65
C ALA A 316 -21.64 5.39 -4.99
N ASN A 317 -22.90 5.62 -5.40
CA ASN A 317 -23.84 4.57 -5.80
C ASN A 317 -23.38 3.73 -7.02
N ILE A 318 -22.52 4.28 -7.89
CA ILE A 318 -21.92 3.59 -9.04
C ILE A 318 -20.53 3.06 -8.68
N ALA A 319 -19.77 3.84 -7.91
CA ALA A 319 -18.42 3.49 -7.50
C ALA A 319 -18.38 2.21 -6.67
N VAL A 320 -19.33 1.98 -5.75
CA VAL A 320 -19.40 0.75 -4.95
C VAL A 320 -19.58 -0.50 -5.82
N PRO A 321 -20.58 -0.61 -6.72
CA PRO A 321 -20.67 -1.73 -7.65
C PRO A 321 -19.45 -1.90 -8.56
N VAL A 322 -18.86 -0.81 -9.04
CA VAL A 322 -17.65 -0.84 -9.88
C VAL A 322 -16.48 -1.44 -9.12
N ASP A 323 -16.30 -1.07 -7.85
CA ASP A 323 -15.23 -1.58 -7.01
C ASP A 323 -15.42 -3.06 -6.66
N ILE A 324 -16.66 -3.48 -6.36
CA ILE A 324 -17.01 -4.90 -6.19
C ILE A 324 -16.64 -5.71 -7.44
N LEU A 325 -17.00 -5.21 -8.63
CA LEU A 325 -16.63 -5.86 -9.90
C LEU A 325 -15.12 -5.90 -10.10
N HIS A 326 -14.41 -4.83 -9.72
CA HIS A 326 -12.96 -4.77 -9.77
C HIS A 326 -12.33 -5.87 -8.89
N LEU A 327 -12.72 -5.95 -7.62
CA LEU A 327 -12.22 -6.95 -6.67
C LEU A 327 -12.52 -8.39 -7.11
N LEU A 328 -13.74 -8.66 -7.61
CA LEU A 328 -14.10 -9.98 -8.14
C LEU A 328 -13.27 -10.34 -9.37
N ALA A 329 -13.00 -9.38 -10.26
CA ALA A 329 -12.15 -9.58 -11.43
C ALA A 329 -10.69 -9.85 -11.02
N VAL A 330 -10.15 -9.11 -10.04
CA VAL A 330 -8.83 -9.38 -9.45
C VAL A 330 -8.76 -10.79 -8.88
N ALA A 331 -9.76 -11.19 -8.08
CA ALA A 331 -9.79 -12.52 -7.46
C ALA A 331 -9.87 -13.64 -8.51
N ALA A 332 -10.75 -13.53 -9.50
CA ALA A 332 -10.89 -14.52 -10.57
C ALA A 332 -9.61 -14.65 -11.40
N TRP A 333 -8.94 -13.53 -11.71
CA TRP A 333 -7.71 -13.51 -12.50
C TRP A 333 -6.50 -14.02 -11.71
N LEU A 334 -6.14 -13.37 -10.60
CA LEU A 334 -4.96 -13.72 -9.80
C LEU A 334 -5.13 -15.06 -9.09
N GLY A 335 -6.30 -15.31 -8.50
CA GLY A 335 -6.55 -16.56 -7.79
C GLY A 335 -6.64 -17.75 -8.73
N GLY A 336 -7.19 -17.54 -9.93
CA GLY A 336 -7.14 -18.54 -11.00
C GLY A 336 -5.73 -18.78 -11.52
N LEU A 337 -4.88 -17.74 -11.61
CA LEU A 337 -3.47 -17.86 -11.99
C LEU A 337 -2.68 -18.70 -10.99
N VAL A 338 -2.85 -18.42 -9.68
CA VAL A 338 -2.25 -19.21 -8.60
C VAL A 338 -2.77 -20.65 -8.63
N SER A 339 -4.08 -20.84 -8.85
CA SER A 339 -4.69 -22.18 -8.94
C SER A 339 -4.14 -22.98 -10.12
N LEU A 340 -3.98 -22.33 -11.28
CA LEU A 340 -3.36 -22.93 -12.46
C LEU A 340 -1.91 -23.31 -12.19
N LEU A 341 -1.12 -22.43 -11.55
CA LEU A 341 0.26 -22.75 -11.14
C LEU A 341 0.30 -23.96 -10.21
N VAL A 342 -0.52 -23.96 -9.14
CA VAL A 342 -0.57 -25.07 -8.19
C VAL A 342 -0.98 -26.36 -8.89
N ALA A 343 -1.97 -26.33 -9.79
CA ALA A 343 -2.36 -27.49 -10.58
C ALA A 343 -1.20 -27.98 -11.47
N LEU A 344 -0.61 -27.10 -12.28
CA LEU A 344 0.52 -27.45 -13.16
C LEU A 344 1.69 -28.07 -12.40
N TYR A 345 1.98 -27.64 -11.17
CA TYR A 345 3.09 -28.17 -10.36
C TYR A 345 2.72 -29.40 -9.52
N ARG A 346 1.48 -29.49 -9.03
CA ARG A 346 1.08 -30.48 -8.01
C ARG A 346 0.15 -31.55 -8.54
N THR A 347 -0.40 -31.43 -9.74
CA THR A 347 -1.33 -32.41 -10.32
C THR A 347 -0.87 -32.87 -11.71
N PRO A 348 -0.85 -34.18 -11.99
CA PRO A 348 -0.41 -34.70 -13.29
C PRO A 348 -1.45 -34.50 -14.41
N GLU A 349 -2.73 -34.40 -14.07
CA GLU A 349 -3.87 -34.57 -15.00
C GLU A 349 -4.55 -33.27 -15.47
N ILE A 350 -3.97 -32.09 -15.26
CA ILE A 350 -4.62 -30.87 -15.77
C ILE A 350 -4.65 -30.88 -17.31
N GLY A 351 -5.86 -30.98 -17.88
CA GLY A 351 -6.09 -31.01 -19.32
C GLY A 351 -6.03 -29.62 -19.96
N SER A 352 -5.71 -29.55 -21.25
CA SER A 352 -5.66 -28.29 -22.02
C SER A 352 -6.98 -27.51 -22.04
N GLY A 353 -8.11 -28.19 -21.84
CA GLY A 353 -9.43 -27.56 -21.69
C GLY A 353 -9.53 -26.63 -20.49
N ALA A 354 -8.93 -26.99 -19.35
CA ALA A 354 -8.91 -26.12 -18.17
C ALA A 354 -8.10 -24.85 -18.40
N VAL A 355 -6.96 -24.97 -19.09
CA VAL A 355 -6.10 -23.84 -19.46
C VAL A 355 -6.83 -22.89 -20.41
N ARG A 356 -7.53 -23.41 -21.43
CA ARG A 356 -8.34 -22.60 -22.36
C ARG A 356 -9.45 -21.84 -21.65
N ARG A 357 -10.22 -22.51 -20.78
CA ARG A 357 -11.29 -21.86 -20.00
C ARG A 357 -10.73 -20.79 -19.09
N PHE A 358 -9.63 -21.07 -18.39
CA PHE A 358 -8.97 -20.07 -17.55
C PHE A 358 -8.46 -18.89 -18.38
N SER A 359 -7.90 -19.12 -19.57
CA SER A 359 -7.48 -18.02 -20.46
C SER A 359 -8.64 -17.12 -20.86
N ALA A 360 -9.85 -17.67 -21.07
CA ALA A 360 -11.05 -16.88 -21.36
C ALA A 360 -11.53 -16.09 -20.13
N VAL A 361 -11.55 -16.73 -18.95
CA VAL A 361 -11.88 -16.06 -17.68
C VAL A 361 -10.88 -14.93 -17.40
N ALA A 362 -9.59 -15.20 -17.49
CA ALA A 362 -8.52 -14.22 -17.30
C ALA A 362 -8.66 -13.03 -18.26
N PHE A 363 -8.99 -13.27 -19.54
CA PHE A 363 -9.24 -12.19 -20.49
C PHE A 363 -10.46 -11.36 -20.10
N GLY A 364 -11.59 -12.00 -19.75
CA GLY A 364 -12.78 -11.30 -19.28
C GLY A 364 -12.52 -10.47 -18.02
N SER A 365 -11.80 -11.02 -17.05
CA SER A 365 -11.36 -10.30 -15.85
C SER A 365 -10.52 -9.07 -16.21
N VAL A 366 -9.54 -9.20 -17.11
CA VAL A 366 -8.70 -8.07 -17.54
C VAL A 366 -9.51 -6.96 -18.24
N VAL A 367 -10.51 -7.32 -19.04
CA VAL A 367 -11.43 -6.34 -19.65
C VAL A 367 -12.23 -5.60 -18.58
N VAL A 368 -12.76 -6.32 -17.58
CA VAL A 368 -13.45 -5.69 -16.44
C VAL A 368 -12.51 -4.80 -15.65
N LEU A 369 -11.29 -5.24 -15.36
CA LEU A 369 -10.27 -4.42 -14.66
C LEU A 369 -9.91 -3.16 -15.43
N ALA A 370 -9.81 -3.23 -16.75
CA ALA A 370 -9.55 -2.06 -17.59
C ALA A 370 -10.73 -1.08 -17.55
N ALA A 371 -11.96 -1.55 -17.75
CA ALA A 371 -13.16 -0.69 -17.74
C ALA A 371 -13.38 -0.02 -16.38
N THR A 372 -13.33 -0.81 -15.31
CA THR A 372 -13.47 -0.33 -13.93
C THR A 372 -12.30 0.59 -13.53
N GLY A 373 -11.07 0.25 -13.93
CA GLY A 373 -9.88 1.08 -13.69
C GLY A 373 -9.93 2.43 -14.40
N ILE A 374 -10.44 2.49 -15.63
CA ILE A 374 -10.65 3.76 -16.36
C ILE A 374 -11.66 4.64 -15.61
N TYR A 375 -12.79 4.06 -15.19
CA TYR A 375 -13.79 4.79 -14.42
C TYR A 375 -13.22 5.32 -13.09
N GLN A 376 -12.53 4.48 -12.33
CA GLN A 376 -11.92 4.89 -11.06
C GLN A 376 -10.84 5.96 -11.27
N SER A 377 -10.04 5.86 -12.33
CA SER A 377 -9.01 6.85 -12.68
C SER A 377 -9.61 8.21 -13.01
N TRP A 378 -10.65 8.24 -13.84
CA TRP A 378 -11.38 9.47 -14.15
C TRP A 378 -11.96 10.12 -12.89
N ARG A 379 -12.53 9.30 -12.01
CA ARG A 379 -13.11 9.76 -10.74
C ARG A 379 -12.08 10.37 -9.81
N GLN A 380 -10.87 9.82 -9.73
CA GLN A 380 -9.83 10.22 -8.77
C GLN A 380 -8.90 11.33 -9.29
N VAL A 381 -8.59 11.35 -10.60
CA VAL A 381 -7.65 12.33 -11.18
C VAL A 381 -8.34 13.67 -11.47
N GLY A 382 -9.53 13.65 -12.08
CA GLY A 382 -10.32 14.84 -12.34
C GLY A 382 -9.85 15.81 -13.44
N SER A 383 -8.55 16.04 -13.62
CA SER A 383 -8.01 16.99 -14.61
C SER A 383 -6.73 16.47 -15.30
N TRP A 384 -6.33 17.08 -16.41
CA TRP A 384 -5.08 16.73 -17.10
C TRP A 384 -3.83 17.21 -16.34
N SER A 385 -3.94 18.34 -15.65
CA SER A 385 -2.89 18.86 -14.76
C SER A 385 -2.69 17.89 -13.60
N ALA A 386 -3.76 17.39 -12.97
CA ALA A 386 -3.66 16.41 -11.90
C ALA A 386 -2.96 15.13 -12.38
N LEU A 387 -3.23 14.67 -13.60
CA LEU A 387 -2.60 13.46 -14.13
C LEU A 387 -1.07 13.56 -14.21
N THR A 388 -0.52 14.75 -14.44
CA THR A 388 0.93 14.92 -14.71
C THR A 388 1.66 15.64 -13.57
N GLY A 389 0.98 16.55 -12.88
CA GLY A 389 1.50 17.38 -11.80
C GLY A 389 1.41 16.74 -10.41
N THR A 390 0.52 15.77 -10.20
CA THR A 390 0.34 15.13 -8.88
C THR A 390 1.09 13.80 -8.79
N ARG A 391 1.48 13.42 -7.58
CA ARG A 391 2.13 12.12 -7.32
C ARG A 391 1.21 10.95 -7.68
N TYR A 392 -0.09 11.10 -7.37
CA TYR A 392 -1.11 10.12 -7.73
C TYR A 392 -1.18 9.93 -9.25
N GLY A 393 -1.22 11.02 -10.02
CA GLY A 393 -1.24 11.00 -11.48
C GLY A 393 -0.02 10.28 -12.08
N GLN A 394 1.17 10.57 -11.56
CA GLN A 394 2.41 9.93 -12.00
C GLN A 394 2.43 8.42 -11.71
N LEU A 395 2.03 7.99 -10.51
CA LEU A 395 1.90 6.58 -10.16
C LEU A 395 0.86 5.86 -11.04
N LEU A 396 -0.23 6.55 -11.38
CA LEU A 396 -1.24 6.01 -12.28
C LEU A 396 -0.68 5.80 -13.70
N ILE A 397 0.11 6.74 -14.23
CA ILE A 397 0.79 6.58 -15.52
C ILE A 397 1.71 5.35 -15.49
N VAL A 398 2.50 5.18 -14.42
CA VAL A 398 3.35 3.99 -14.24
C VAL A 398 2.51 2.72 -14.21
N LYS A 399 1.39 2.70 -13.48
CA LYS A 399 0.47 1.56 -13.41
C LYS A 399 -0.09 1.21 -14.79
N VAL A 400 -0.53 2.19 -15.56
CA VAL A 400 -1.04 2.00 -16.94
C VAL A 400 0.05 1.45 -17.85
N ALA A 401 1.28 1.96 -17.77
CA ALA A 401 2.41 1.45 -18.53
C ALA A 401 2.73 -0.02 -18.19
N LEU A 402 2.73 -0.38 -16.90
CA LEU A 402 2.93 -1.76 -16.44
C LEU A 402 1.83 -2.71 -16.94
N ILE A 403 0.57 -2.28 -16.94
CA ILE A 403 -0.53 -3.04 -17.54
C ILE A 403 -0.28 -3.26 -19.04
N GLY A 404 0.16 -2.23 -19.77
CA GLY A 404 0.56 -2.34 -21.18
C GLY A 404 1.65 -3.39 -21.41
N VAL A 405 2.70 -3.38 -20.59
CA VAL A 405 3.78 -4.38 -20.61
C VAL A 405 3.24 -5.78 -20.33
N MET A 406 2.38 -5.92 -19.31
CA MET A 406 1.78 -7.20 -18.95
C MET A 406 0.94 -7.79 -20.10
N LEU A 407 0.14 -6.95 -20.76
CA LEU A 407 -0.65 -7.35 -21.93
C LEU A 407 0.23 -7.75 -23.11
N ALA A 408 1.33 -7.04 -23.36
CA ALA A 408 2.30 -7.39 -24.39
C ALA A 408 2.95 -8.75 -24.10
N VAL A 409 3.42 -8.98 -22.87
CA VAL A 409 3.98 -10.27 -22.43
C VAL A 409 2.97 -11.39 -22.61
N ALA A 410 1.72 -11.19 -22.17
CA ALA A 410 0.64 -12.16 -22.33
C ALA A 410 0.33 -12.45 -23.81
N TRP A 411 0.34 -11.44 -24.67
CA TRP A 411 0.14 -11.61 -26.11
C TRP A 411 1.26 -12.43 -26.77
N PHE A 412 2.52 -12.10 -26.48
CA PHE A 412 3.67 -12.88 -26.97
C PHE A 412 3.66 -14.32 -26.44
N SER A 413 3.37 -14.50 -25.15
CA SER A 413 3.19 -15.79 -24.46
C SER A 413 2.15 -16.67 -25.18
N ARG A 414 0.97 -16.12 -25.50
CA ARG A 414 -0.10 -16.81 -26.23
C ARG A 414 0.28 -17.14 -27.68
N ARG A 415 0.97 -16.23 -28.37
CA ARG A 415 1.40 -16.45 -29.76
C ARG A 415 2.48 -17.54 -29.87
N TRP A 416 3.37 -17.62 -28.90
CA TRP A 416 4.42 -18.66 -28.85
C TRP A 416 3.84 -20.03 -28.48
N THR A 417 2.96 -20.09 -27.48
CA THR A 417 2.31 -21.34 -27.09
C THR A 417 1.37 -21.88 -28.18
N GLY A 418 0.62 -21.02 -28.87
CA GLY A 418 -0.23 -21.43 -30.00
C GLY A 418 0.53 -21.95 -31.22
N ARG A 419 1.78 -21.54 -31.43
CA ARG A 419 2.65 -22.05 -32.50
C ARG A 419 3.25 -23.42 -32.20
N LEU A 420 3.33 -23.82 -30.93
CA LEU A 420 3.87 -25.11 -30.50
C LEU A 420 2.83 -26.23 -30.57
N THR A 421 1.54 -25.90 -30.57
CA THR A 421 0.43 -26.88 -30.60
C THR A 421 0.07 -27.38 -32.01
N ASP A 422 0.66 -26.80 -33.06
CA ASP A 422 0.38 -27.13 -34.47
C ASP A 422 1.18 -28.30 -35.12
N PRO A 423 2.19 -28.97 -34.52
CA PRO A 423 2.81 -30.16 -35.12
C PRO A 423 2.24 -31.51 -34.63
N ALA A 424 1.32 -31.54 -33.67
CA ALA A 424 0.84 -32.80 -33.09
C ALA A 424 -0.09 -33.60 -34.02
N VAL A 425 -0.69 -32.97 -35.03
CA VAL A 425 -1.54 -33.64 -36.03
C VAL A 425 -0.70 -34.47 -37.01
N THR A 426 0.58 -34.13 -37.21
CA THR A 426 1.46 -34.84 -38.15
C THR A 426 2.15 -36.06 -37.52
N ALA A 427 2.35 -36.07 -36.20
CA ALA A 427 3.03 -37.16 -35.49
C ALA A 427 2.13 -38.36 -35.13
N SER A 428 0.80 -38.15 -35.05
CA SER A 428 -0.17 -39.25 -34.88
C SER A 428 -0.19 -40.15 -36.11
N ALA A 429 -0.14 -39.55 -37.31
CA ALA A 429 -0.16 -40.29 -38.58
C ALA A 429 1.10 -41.17 -38.79
N SER A 430 2.22 -40.86 -38.14
CA SER A 430 3.43 -41.70 -38.21
C SER A 430 3.48 -42.83 -37.19
N ARG A 431 2.74 -42.73 -36.07
CA ARG A 431 2.71 -43.79 -35.03
C ARG A 431 1.74 -44.91 -35.38
N ASP A 432 0.61 -44.59 -35.99
CA ASP A 432 -0.36 -45.60 -36.45
C ASP A 432 0.21 -46.48 -37.58
N ALA A 433 1.25 -46.02 -38.29
CA ALA A 433 1.96 -46.79 -39.30
C ALA A 433 3.02 -47.75 -38.74
N GLU A 434 3.48 -47.55 -37.49
CA GLU A 434 4.55 -48.35 -36.87
C GLU A 434 4.01 -49.41 -35.89
N GLU A 435 2.77 -49.23 -35.39
CA GLU A 435 2.13 -50.15 -34.44
C GLU A 435 1.41 -51.35 -35.10
N THR A 436 1.35 -51.41 -36.43
CA THR A 436 0.77 -52.55 -37.19
C THR A 436 1.77 -53.68 -37.51
N GLY A 437 3.02 -53.60 -37.01
CA GLY A 437 4.11 -54.49 -37.43
C GLY A 437 4.75 -55.43 -36.39
N ALA A 438 4.29 -55.48 -35.14
CA ALA A 438 4.99 -56.28 -34.11
C ALA A 438 4.04 -57.03 -33.15
N GLU A 439 3.39 -58.07 -33.65
CA GLU A 439 2.96 -59.20 -32.83
C GLU A 439 4.17 -60.09 -32.50
N GLY A 440 4.44 -60.34 -31.22
CA GLY A 440 5.56 -61.17 -30.79
C GLY A 440 5.68 -61.36 -29.28
N THR A 441 4.82 -62.22 -28.73
CA THR A 441 5.04 -63.18 -27.62
C THR A 441 6.00 -62.82 -26.47
N GLY A 442 5.47 -62.82 -25.23
CA GLY A 442 6.27 -62.86 -24.01
C GLY A 442 5.44 -62.70 -22.74
N THR A 443 4.66 -63.72 -22.39
CA THR A 443 3.97 -63.82 -21.10
C THR A 443 4.99 -64.12 -20.00
N GLU A 444 5.44 -63.11 -19.26
CA GLU A 444 6.13 -63.31 -17.97
C GLU A 444 5.13 -63.14 -16.83
N GLU A 445 4.78 -64.28 -16.26
CA GLU A 445 3.95 -64.48 -15.09
C GLU A 445 4.63 -63.86 -13.85
N ALA A 446 4.11 -62.74 -13.37
CA ALA A 446 4.63 -62.06 -12.19
C ALA A 446 4.25 -62.84 -10.92
N ALA A 447 5.19 -63.64 -10.42
CA ALA A 447 5.09 -64.31 -9.12
C ALA A 447 4.82 -63.30 -7.99
N ALA A 448 3.81 -63.59 -7.17
CA ALA A 448 3.47 -62.83 -5.96
C ALA A 448 4.65 -62.88 -4.96
N PRO A 449 5.02 -61.77 -4.30
CA PRO A 449 6.10 -61.80 -3.32
C PRO A 449 5.64 -62.57 -2.07
N ALA A 450 6.43 -63.58 -1.70
CA ALA A 450 6.30 -64.30 -0.44
C ALA A 450 6.39 -63.29 0.73
N GLN A 451 5.48 -63.44 1.69
CA GLN A 451 5.48 -62.69 2.93
C GLN A 451 6.58 -63.25 3.85
N ASP A 452 7.68 -62.50 3.98
CA ASP A 452 8.71 -62.78 4.98
C ASP A 452 8.16 -62.42 6.38
N PRO A 453 8.03 -63.36 7.33
CA PRO A 453 7.42 -63.09 8.64
C PRO A 453 8.33 -62.31 9.62
N GLU A 454 9.56 -62.00 9.22
CA GLU A 454 10.60 -61.38 10.09
C GLU A 454 11.12 -60.03 9.54
N ALA A 455 10.28 -59.30 8.79
CA ALA A 455 10.66 -57.97 8.32
C ALA A 455 10.66 -56.96 9.48
N ASP A 456 11.86 -56.61 9.96
CA ASP A 456 12.11 -55.49 10.87
C ASP A 456 11.26 -54.26 10.49
N PRO A 457 10.38 -53.78 11.39
CA PRO A 457 9.44 -52.70 11.09
C PRO A 457 10.14 -51.39 10.67
N GLU A 458 11.38 -51.16 11.12
CA GLU A 458 12.16 -50.00 10.68
C GLU A 458 12.59 -50.11 9.21
N ARG A 459 13.03 -51.30 8.78
CA ARG A 459 13.39 -51.61 7.39
C ARG A 459 12.18 -51.53 6.47
N ALA A 460 11.01 -52.00 6.91
CA ALA A 460 9.76 -51.87 6.15
C ALA A 460 9.35 -50.39 5.96
N ALA A 461 9.45 -49.58 7.01
CA ALA A 461 9.19 -48.14 6.94
C ALA A 461 10.20 -47.41 6.03
N GLN A 462 11.47 -47.81 6.05
CA GLN A 462 12.51 -47.26 5.19
C GLN A 462 12.28 -47.60 3.70
N LEU A 463 11.90 -48.84 3.39
CA LEU A 463 11.56 -49.27 2.03
C LEU A 463 10.29 -48.57 1.52
N ALA A 464 9.29 -48.36 2.37
CA ALA A 464 8.10 -47.58 2.03
C ALA A 464 8.45 -46.11 1.69
N ARG A 465 9.34 -45.48 2.47
CA ARG A 465 9.86 -44.14 2.17
C ARG A 465 10.62 -44.10 0.84
N GLN A 466 11.49 -45.08 0.58
CA GLN A 466 12.25 -45.17 -0.68
C GLN A 466 11.34 -45.37 -1.90
N ARG A 467 10.35 -46.27 -1.81
CA ARG A 467 9.34 -46.48 -2.87
C ARG A 467 8.49 -45.23 -3.10
N ALA A 468 8.11 -44.50 -2.05
CA ALA A 468 7.40 -43.23 -2.16
C ALA A 468 8.25 -42.15 -2.87
N VAL A 469 9.54 -42.04 -2.52
CA VAL A 469 10.48 -41.12 -3.18
C VAL A 469 10.70 -41.48 -4.65
N LEU A 470 10.87 -42.75 -4.99
CA LEU A 470 11.02 -43.21 -6.38
C LEU A 470 9.75 -42.94 -7.20
N THR A 471 8.57 -43.21 -6.64
CA THR A 471 7.29 -42.94 -7.31
C THR A 471 7.07 -41.45 -7.51
N ALA A 472 7.38 -40.63 -6.50
CA ALA A 472 7.35 -39.17 -6.60
C ALA A 472 8.34 -38.65 -7.66
N THR A 473 9.53 -39.25 -7.75
CA THR A 473 10.57 -38.88 -8.72
C THR A 473 10.18 -39.30 -10.14
N LYS A 474 9.56 -40.47 -10.34
CA LYS A 474 9.03 -40.92 -11.63
C LYS A 474 7.88 -40.03 -12.09
N LYS A 475 6.93 -39.71 -11.20
CA LYS A 475 5.85 -38.73 -11.48
C LYS A 475 6.41 -37.35 -11.83
N LYS A 476 7.43 -36.88 -11.10
CA LYS A 476 8.14 -35.62 -11.40
C LYS A 476 8.79 -35.64 -12.78
N ARG A 477 9.49 -36.73 -13.12
CA ARG A 477 10.17 -36.89 -14.41
C ARG A 477 9.19 -36.90 -15.58
N ILE A 478 8.09 -37.66 -15.49
CA ILE A 478 7.04 -37.70 -16.53
C ILE A 478 6.40 -36.32 -16.69
N ARG A 479 6.11 -35.64 -15.59
CA ARG A 479 5.54 -34.28 -15.58
C ARG A 479 6.47 -33.23 -16.20
N ASP A 480 7.78 -33.36 -16.01
CA ASP A 480 8.78 -32.42 -16.49
C ASP A 480 9.32 -32.79 -17.89
N ALA A 481 8.93 -33.94 -18.45
CA ALA A 481 9.31 -34.40 -19.78
C ALA A 481 8.49 -33.77 -20.92
N ASP A 482 7.38 -33.09 -20.61
CA ASP A 482 6.53 -32.40 -21.59
C ASP A 482 7.05 -30.97 -21.87
N PRO A 483 7.60 -30.70 -23.07
CA PRO A 483 8.16 -29.40 -23.42
C PRO A 483 7.12 -28.27 -23.36
N GLU A 484 5.86 -28.54 -23.72
CA GLU A 484 4.79 -27.54 -23.74
C GLU A 484 4.43 -27.08 -22.32
N ARG A 485 4.32 -28.02 -21.38
CA ARG A 485 4.09 -27.71 -19.96
C ARG A 485 5.22 -26.92 -19.34
N SER A 486 6.46 -27.19 -19.75
CA SER A 486 7.64 -26.45 -19.26
C SER A 486 7.65 -24.99 -19.76
N GLY A 487 7.25 -24.76 -21.02
CA GLY A 487 7.09 -23.43 -21.60
C GLY A 487 5.96 -22.64 -20.94
N LEU A 488 4.80 -23.28 -20.76
CA LEU A 488 3.65 -22.69 -20.07
C LEU A 488 3.99 -22.28 -18.63
N ARG A 489 4.71 -23.12 -17.87
CA ARG A 489 5.12 -22.76 -16.49
C ARG A 489 6.00 -21.51 -16.45
N ARG A 490 6.91 -21.35 -17.41
CA ARG A 490 7.81 -20.18 -17.46
C ARG A 490 7.03 -18.91 -17.81
N SER A 491 6.09 -18.98 -18.75
CA SER A 491 5.28 -17.81 -19.10
C SER A 491 4.37 -17.41 -17.94
N VAL A 492 3.70 -18.37 -17.29
CA VAL A 492 2.83 -18.11 -16.14
C VAL A 492 3.63 -17.55 -14.95
N LEU A 493 4.87 -17.99 -14.73
CA LEU A 493 5.76 -17.38 -13.72
C LEU A 493 6.16 -15.95 -14.05
N ALA A 494 6.43 -15.65 -15.33
CA ALA A 494 6.72 -14.29 -15.77
C ALA A 494 5.49 -13.37 -15.59
N GLU A 495 4.29 -13.86 -15.96
CA GLU A 495 3.02 -13.15 -15.74
C GLU A 495 2.78 -12.91 -14.24
N ALA A 496 3.06 -13.90 -13.38
CA ALA A 496 2.95 -13.75 -11.93
C ALA A 496 3.92 -12.71 -11.36
N ALA A 497 5.16 -12.64 -11.87
CA ALA A 497 6.13 -11.63 -11.42
C ALA A 497 5.69 -10.21 -11.79
N VAL A 498 5.18 -10.01 -13.01
CA VAL A 498 4.63 -8.71 -13.43
C VAL A 498 3.42 -8.34 -12.58
N ALA A 499 2.54 -9.30 -12.28
CA ALA A 499 1.39 -9.07 -11.40
C ALA A 499 1.80 -8.63 -9.99
N VAL A 500 2.89 -9.18 -9.42
CA VAL A 500 3.43 -8.75 -8.12
C VAL A 500 3.91 -7.30 -8.16
N VAL A 501 4.64 -6.90 -9.20
CA VAL A 501 5.08 -5.50 -9.37
C VAL A 501 3.88 -4.57 -9.54
N LEU A 502 2.88 -4.98 -10.33
CA LEU A 502 1.66 -4.20 -10.53
C LEU A 502 0.87 -4.02 -9.21
N LEU A 503 0.81 -5.05 -8.38
CA LEU A 503 0.19 -4.97 -7.05
C LEU A 503 0.94 -3.99 -6.15
N ALA A 504 2.27 -3.99 -6.14
CA ALA A 504 3.05 -3.06 -5.33
C ALA A 504 2.84 -1.59 -5.75
N VAL A 505 2.84 -1.30 -7.06
CA VAL A 505 2.50 0.05 -7.56
C VAL A 505 1.05 0.41 -7.25
N THR A 506 0.13 -0.55 -7.35
CA THR A 506 -1.27 -0.32 -6.96
C THR A 506 -1.39 0.01 -5.48
N THR A 507 -0.64 -0.67 -4.62
CA THR A 507 -0.58 -0.39 -3.19
C THR A 507 -0.10 1.04 -2.91
N MET A 508 0.98 1.47 -3.57
CA MET A 508 1.47 2.85 -3.46
C MET A 508 0.43 3.86 -3.94
N LEU A 509 -0.25 3.57 -5.05
CA LEU A 509 -1.30 4.42 -5.60
C LEU A 509 -2.50 4.55 -4.63
N THR A 510 -2.93 3.44 -4.02
CA THR A 510 -4.03 3.45 -3.04
C THR A 510 -3.65 4.10 -1.71
N SER A 511 -2.36 4.31 -1.46
CA SER A 511 -1.86 5.05 -0.30
C SER A 511 -1.36 6.45 -0.69
N THR A 512 -1.83 7.02 -1.81
CA THR A 512 -1.57 8.41 -2.20
C THR A 512 -2.88 9.17 -2.35
N GLU A 513 -2.89 10.45 -1.95
CA GLU A 513 -4.08 11.29 -2.06
C GLU A 513 -4.53 11.40 -3.53
N PRO A 514 -5.84 11.28 -3.84
CA PRO A 514 -6.31 11.39 -5.21
C PRO A 514 -5.92 12.73 -5.86
N GLY A 515 -5.49 12.70 -7.13
CA GLY A 515 -4.96 13.89 -7.80
C GLY A 515 -5.92 15.09 -7.87
N ARG A 516 -7.24 14.87 -7.96
CA ARG A 516 -8.22 15.98 -7.87
C ARG A 516 -8.17 16.64 -6.49
N THR A 517 -8.08 15.82 -5.45
CA THR A 517 -8.09 16.24 -4.06
C THR A 517 -6.82 17.04 -3.74
N GLU A 518 -5.67 16.60 -4.24
CA GLU A 518 -4.39 17.33 -4.15
C GLU A 518 -4.48 18.72 -4.81
N GLU A 519 -5.09 18.83 -5.99
CA GLU A 519 -5.32 20.12 -6.65
C GLU A 519 -6.33 21.01 -5.92
N GLU A 520 -7.41 20.44 -5.37
CA GLU A 520 -8.40 21.17 -4.58
C GLU A 520 -7.80 21.71 -3.27
N ALA A 521 -6.95 20.93 -2.60
CA ALA A 521 -6.20 21.37 -1.43
C ALA A 521 -5.24 22.53 -1.77
N ALA A 522 -4.55 22.43 -2.91
CA ALA A 522 -3.68 23.50 -3.41
C ALA A 522 -4.45 24.79 -3.77
N ALA A 523 -5.72 24.66 -4.21
CA ALA A 523 -6.58 25.79 -4.57
C ALA A 523 -7.38 26.38 -3.39
N GLY A 524 -7.67 25.58 -2.37
CA GLY A 524 -8.44 25.96 -1.17
C GLY A 524 -7.64 26.70 -0.11
N SER A 525 -6.31 26.60 -0.16
CA SER A 525 -5.44 27.61 0.43
C SER A 525 -5.63 28.89 -0.38
N PRO A 526 -6.15 30.01 0.18
CA PRO A 526 -6.13 31.26 -0.54
C PRO A 526 -4.69 31.48 -0.95
N ALA A 527 -4.50 31.77 -2.24
CA ALA A 527 -3.25 32.23 -2.76
C ALA A 527 -2.61 33.17 -1.73
N ALA A 528 -1.49 32.74 -1.13
CA ALA A 528 -0.43 33.71 -0.91
C ALA A 528 -0.36 34.48 -2.24
N ALA A 529 -0.60 35.78 -2.14
CA ALA A 529 -0.87 36.67 -3.26
C ALA A 529 -0.04 36.27 -4.51
N ALA A 530 -0.67 36.29 -5.69
CA ALA A 530 -0.09 36.08 -7.03
C ALA A 530 1.44 35.87 -7.07
N PRO A 531 1.93 34.80 -7.69
CA PRO A 531 3.26 34.21 -7.45
C PRO A 531 4.34 35.29 -7.32
N ALA A 532 4.68 35.63 -6.08
CA ALA A 532 5.96 36.24 -5.77
C ALA A 532 6.97 35.10 -5.90
N ALA A 533 7.83 35.20 -6.93
CA ALA A 533 8.86 34.26 -7.32
C ALA A 533 9.16 33.12 -6.31
N ASP A 534 8.63 31.92 -6.58
CA ASP A 534 9.07 30.69 -5.93
C ASP A 534 10.58 30.58 -6.07
N GLY A 535 11.28 30.58 -4.94
CA GLY A 535 12.71 30.34 -4.91
C GLY A 535 13.22 30.37 -3.48
N ALA A 536 13.94 29.33 -3.10
CA ALA A 536 14.75 29.32 -1.89
C ALA A 536 15.54 30.64 -1.81
N VAL A 537 15.42 31.31 -0.66
CA VAL A 537 16.16 32.54 -0.38
C VAL A 537 17.57 32.14 0.00
N ASN A 538 18.54 32.51 -0.85
CA ASN A 538 19.95 32.22 -0.61
C ASN A 538 20.70 33.53 -0.36
N LEU A 539 21.28 33.68 0.83
CA LEU A 539 22.11 34.81 1.22
C LEU A 539 23.55 34.37 1.41
N SER A 540 24.49 35.29 1.17
CA SER A 540 25.92 35.01 1.34
C SER A 540 26.61 36.26 1.86
N MET A 541 26.84 36.31 3.17
CA MET A 541 27.38 37.48 3.86
C MET A 541 28.80 37.22 4.35
N PRO A 542 29.78 38.08 4.02
CA PRO A 542 31.11 38.01 4.62
C PRO A 542 31.05 38.47 6.09
N PHE A 543 31.88 37.86 6.94
CA PHE A 543 32.04 38.28 8.33
C PHE A 543 33.52 38.39 8.71
N ASP A 544 33.80 39.28 9.67
CA ASP A 544 35.13 39.46 10.26
C ASP A 544 34.97 39.78 11.75
N THR A 545 35.30 38.81 12.61
CA THR A 545 35.29 38.98 14.07
C THR A 545 36.56 39.65 14.60
N GLY A 546 37.58 39.90 13.76
CA GLY A 546 38.87 40.48 14.16
C GLY A 546 39.85 39.52 14.83
N GLY A 547 39.41 38.31 15.17
CA GLY A 547 40.22 37.27 15.83
C GLY A 547 41.05 36.39 14.89
N ARG A 548 41.86 35.49 15.46
CA ARG A 548 42.62 34.50 14.67
C ARG A 548 41.64 33.49 14.05
N ASN A 549 41.69 33.34 12.72
CA ASN A 549 40.67 32.64 11.92
C ASN A 549 39.28 33.28 12.00
N GLY A 550 39.17 34.56 12.35
CA GLY A 550 37.91 35.27 12.53
C GLY A 550 37.18 35.72 11.25
N LYS A 551 37.67 35.32 10.06
CA LYS A 551 37.16 35.77 8.77
C LYS A 551 36.59 34.62 7.97
N GLY A 552 35.42 34.84 7.39
CA GLY A 552 34.74 33.84 6.57
C GLY A 552 33.49 34.38 5.90
N THR A 553 32.68 33.47 5.39
CA THR A 553 31.39 33.74 4.75
C THR A 553 30.32 32.90 5.41
N VAL A 554 29.19 33.53 5.76
CA VAL A 554 27.97 32.85 6.14
C VAL A 554 27.07 32.73 4.92
N ARG A 555 26.70 31.51 4.54
CA ARG A 555 25.67 31.24 3.54
C ARG A 555 24.39 30.80 4.23
N ILE A 556 23.26 31.37 3.88
CA ILE A 556 21.96 31.03 4.46
C ILE A 556 21.02 30.63 3.34
N ASP A 557 20.39 29.48 3.47
CA ASP A 557 19.31 29.03 2.60
C ASP A 557 18.02 28.93 3.42
N ILE A 558 16.97 29.66 3.01
CA ILE A 558 15.61 29.56 3.57
C ILE A 558 14.70 28.97 2.48
N ASP A 559 14.12 27.81 2.75
CA ASP A 559 13.30 27.05 1.80
C ASP A 559 11.95 26.69 2.43
N PRO A 560 10.80 26.99 1.80
CA PRO A 560 10.64 27.56 0.45
C PRO A 560 10.77 29.09 0.37
N GLY A 561 11.12 29.79 1.45
CA GLY A 561 11.27 31.26 1.43
C GLY A 561 9.93 32.01 1.38
N ARG A 562 8.90 31.46 2.01
CA ARG A 562 7.52 31.99 1.97
C ARG A 562 6.94 32.23 3.36
N THR A 563 5.76 32.83 3.42
CA THR A 563 5.00 32.94 4.68
C THR A 563 4.65 31.58 5.26
N GLY A 564 4.73 31.43 6.58
CA GLY A 564 4.51 30.16 7.29
C GLY A 564 5.83 29.46 7.60
N SER A 565 5.78 28.13 7.65
CA SER A 565 6.92 27.29 8.03
C SER A 565 7.98 27.22 6.92
N ASN A 566 9.25 27.46 7.29
CA ASN A 566 10.40 27.32 6.42
C ASN A 566 11.48 26.44 7.07
N GLY A 567 12.26 25.76 6.25
CA GLY A 567 13.56 25.21 6.63
C GLY A 567 14.65 26.27 6.46
N LEU A 568 15.57 26.32 7.41
CA LEU A 568 16.75 27.17 7.41
C LEU A 568 18.00 26.28 7.43
N HIS A 569 18.93 26.55 6.54
CA HIS A 569 20.28 26.02 6.59
C HIS A 569 21.29 27.15 6.59
N VAL A 570 22.32 27.03 7.43
CA VAL A 570 23.40 28.02 7.51
C VAL A 570 24.74 27.30 7.38
N TRP A 571 25.55 27.70 6.40
CA TRP A 571 26.92 27.25 6.24
C TRP A 571 27.88 28.38 6.60
N ILE A 572 28.94 28.06 7.31
CA ILE A 572 30.02 28.96 7.66
C ILE A 572 31.28 28.41 7.04
N ASP A 573 31.83 29.15 6.08
CA ASP A 573 33.08 28.81 5.41
C ASP A 573 34.17 29.79 5.86
N GLY A 574 35.36 29.28 6.18
CA GLY A 574 36.53 30.10 6.50
C GLY A 574 37.07 30.82 5.27
N SER A 575 38.02 31.74 5.48
CA SER A 575 38.70 32.46 4.38
C SER A 575 39.41 31.56 3.34
N ASP A 576 39.66 30.29 3.65
CA ASP A 576 40.22 29.29 2.73
C ASP A 576 39.13 28.51 1.94
N GLY A 577 37.86 28.87 2.13
CA GLY A 577 36.70 28.25 1.49
C GLY A 577 36.34 26.87 2.03
N LYS A 578 36.88 26.47 3.18
CA LYS A 578 36.51 25.21 3.86
C LYS A 578 35.47 25.48 4.94
N PRO A 579 34.61 24.49 5.25
CA PRO A 579 33.68 24.59 6.37
C PRO A 579 34.43 24.91 7.67
N MET A 580 33.91 25.87 8.43
CA MET A 580 34.49 26.37 9.66
C MET A 580 33.45 26.31 10.78
N ASP A 581 33.77 25.56 11.85
CA ASP A 581 32.95 25.57 13.06
C ASP A 581 33.14 26.85 13.87
N VAL A 582 32.05 27.27 14.51
CA VAL A 582 32.01 28.41 15.43
C VAL A 582 31.38 27.99 16.76
N PRO A 583 31.90 28.48 17.90
CA PRO A 583 31.32 28.21 19.21
C PRO A 583 29.85 28.57 19.38
N GLU A 584 29.35 29.60 18.69
CA GLU A 584 27.94 30.00 18.75
C GLU A 584 27.53 30.74 17.47
N LEU A 585 26.32 30.44 17.00
CA LEU A 585 25.65 31.11 15.91
C LEU A 585 24.24 31.50 16.38
N LYS A 586 23.87 32.78 16.26
CA LYS A 586 22.52 33.28 16.54
C LYS A 586 21.96 33.95 15.30
N LEU A 587 20.70 33.69 14.98
CA LEU A 587 19.98 34.41 13.94
C LEU A 587 18.75 35.11 14.50
N ALA A 588 18.37 36.23 13.90
CA ALA A 588 17.09 36.87 14.16
C ALA A 588 16.50 37.46 12.87
N LEU A 589 15.18 37.38 12.77
CA LEU A 589 14.40 37.94 11.65
C LEU A 589 13.60 39.15 12.14
N THR A 590 13.74 40.29 11.49
CA THR A 590 13.03 41.53 11.84
C THR A 590 12.34 42.13 10.61
N LEU A 591 11.04 42.43 10.70
CA LEU A 591 10.29 43.16 9.69
C LEU A 591 10.00 44.56 10.22
N GLU A 592 10.93 45.49 9.98
CA GLU A 592 10.90 46.85 10.53
C GLU A 592 9.64 47.61 10.11
N ALA A 593 9.18 47.45 8.87
CA ALA A 593 8.00 48.14 8.33
C ALA A 593 6.69 47.83 9.08
N LYS A 594 6.67 46.75 9.87
CA LYS A 594 5.52 46.28 10.64
C LYS A 594 5.81 46.17 12.14
N GLU A 595 6.98 46.61 12.58
CA GLU A 595 7.42 46.51 13.98
C GLU A 595 7.40 45.05 14.50
N ILE A 596 7.69 44.08 13.63
CA ILE A 596 7.73 42.65 13.98
C ILE A 596 9.18 42.20 14.16
N GLY A 597 9.47 41.50 15.24
CA GLY A 597 10.78 40.97 15.57
C GLY A 597 11.56 41.85 16.56
N PRO A 598 12.81 41.48 16.89
CA PRO A 598 13.57 40.37 16.33
C PRO A 598 12.99 39.00 16.73
N LEU A 599 12.67 38.17 15.75
CA LEU A 599 12.25 36.78 15.93
C LEU A 599 13.50 35.90 15.98
N PRO A 600 13.92 35.42 17.16
CA PRO A 600 15.15 34.64 17.26
C PRO A 600 14.99 33.27 16.60
N VAL A 601 16.00 32.87 15.85
CA VAL A 601 16.15 31.52 15.30
C VAL A 601 17.41 30.91 15.90
N ALA A 602 17.22 29.78 16.59
CA ALA A 602 18.30 29.02 17.20
C ALA A 602 18.55 27.75 16.37
N PRO A 603 19.45 27.80 15.36
CA PRO A 603 19.76 26.62 14.57
C PRO A 603 20.61 25.63 15.37
N ASP A 604 20.40 24.33 15.11
CA ASP A 604 21.19 23.23 15.65
C ASP A 604 22.38 22.94 14.74
N ARG A 605 23.53 22.58 15.34
CA ARG A 605 24.71 22.17 14.57
C ARG A 605 24.50 20.78 13.98
N VAL A 606 24.57 20.66 12.65
CA VAL A 606 24.37 19.41 11.90
C VAL A 606 25.71 18.77 11.53
N ALA A 607 26.64 19.57 11.01
CA ALA A 607 27.98 19.13 10.63
C ALA A 607 29.00 20.27 10.84
N GLU A 608 30.28 20.02 10.56
CA GLU A 608 31.32 21.06 10.62
C GLU A 608 30.94 22.23 9.70
N GLY A 609 30.81 23.42 10.29
CA GLY A 609 30.38 24.63 9.60
C GLY A 609 28.94 24.61 9.09
N HIS A 610 28.11 23.63 9.42
CA HIS A 610 26.72 23.54 8.95
C HIS A 610 25.72 23.47 10.12
N TRP A 611 24.76 24.39 10.09
CA TRP A 611 23.70 24.53 11.07
C TRP A 611 22.34 24.50 10.38
N SER A 612 21.29 24.08 11.08
CA SER A 612 19.94 24.04 10.52
C SER A 612 18.86 24.26 11.57
N ALA A 613 17.76 24.90 11.15
CA ALA A 613 16.53 24.99 11.93
C ALA A 613 15.35 24.61 11.04
N SER A 614 14.43 23.80 11.56
CA SER A 614 13.17 23.46 10.90
C SER A 614 12.02 24.23 11.56
N GLY A 615 10.97 24.52 10.80
CA GLY A 615 9.79 25.19 11.37
C GLY A 615 10.02 26.68 11.66
N VAL A 616 10.94 27.33 10.94
CA VAL A 616 11.16 28.78 11.05
C VAL A 616 9.92 29.49 10.53
N LEU A 617 9.13 30.04 11.44
CA LEU A 617 7.84 30.66 11.13
C LEU A 617 8.04 32.11 10.69
N ILE A 618 7.65 32.40 9.46
CA ILE A 618 7.66 33.76 8.90
C ILE A 618 6.22 34.22 8.79
N PRO A 619 5.73 35.09 9.69
CA PRO A 619 4.30 35.34 9.87
C PRO A 619 3.65 36.06 8.68
N MET A 620 4.43 36.80 7.89
CA MET A 620 3.91 37.55 6.74
C MET A 620 5.00 37.90 5.73
N ALA A 621 4.56 38.19 4.50
CA ALA A 621 5.44 38.59 3.42
C ALA A 621 5.96 40.02 3.65
N GLY A 622 7.20 40.28 3.24
CA GLY A 622 7.82 41.59 3.39
C GLY A 622 9.33 41.59 3.17
N ASP A 623 9.93 42.76 3.34
CA ASP A 623 11.38 42.93 3.33
C ASP A 623 11.90 42.71 4.76
N TRP A 624 12.35 41.49 5.02
CA TRP A 624 12.87 41.04 6.31
C TRP A 624 14.37 41.33 6.42
N LYS A 625 14.78 41.89 7.55
CA LYS A 625 16.19 41.98 7.95
C LYS A 625 16.59 40.71 8.68
N ILE A 626 17.68 40.08 8.24
CA ILE A 626 18.27 38.92 8.91
C ILE A 626 19.54 39.37 9.63
N ASP A 627 19.52 39.35 10.95
CA ASP A 627 20.71 39.58 11.77
C ASP A 627 21.36 38.23 12.10
N VAL A 628 22.65 38.07 11.77
CA VAL A 628 23.43 36.87 12.07
C VAL A 628 24.58 37.24 12.98
N THR A 629 24.60 36.69 14.18
CA THR A 629 25.71 36.83 15.11
C THR A 629 26.60 35.59 15.05
N VAL A 630 27.83 35.78 14.58
CA VAL A 630 28.87 34.74 14.52
C VAL A 630 29.87 34.99 15.64
N ARG A 631 30.04 34.02 16.53
CA ARG A 631 31.06 34.07 17.59
C ARG A 631 32.15 33.04 17.34
N THR A 632 33.38 33.49 17.10
CA THR A 632 34.53 32.62 16.78
C THR A 632 35.40 32.29 18.00
N SER A 633 35.30 33.06 19.09
CA SER A 633 35.97 32.79 20.37
C SER A 633 35.16 33.31 21.55
N ASP A 634 35.63 33.14 22.78
CA ASP A 634 34.96 33.67 23.98
C ASP A 634 34.83 35.21 23.97
N ILE A 635 35.66 35.90 23.20
CA ILE A 635 35.73 37.38 23.14
C ILE A 635 35.47 37.95 21.74
N ASP A 636 35.59 37.15 20.68
CA ASP A 636 35.48 37.59 19.30
C ASP A 636 34.12 37.20 18.71
N GLN A 637 33.26 38.20 18.48
CA GLN A 637 31.95 38.04 17.85
C GLN A 637 31.63 39.23 16.93
N VAL A 638 30.82 38.98 15.91
CA VAL A 638 30.29 40.02 15.02
C VAL A 638 28.84 39.71 14.69
N THR A 639 28.00 40.75 14.62
CA THR A 639 26.67 40.67 14.04
C THR A 639 26.72 41.32 12.67
N ILE A 640 26.34 40.55 11.65
CA ILE A 640 26.18 41.02 10.27
C ILE A 640 24.69 40.98 9.94
N ASP A 641 24.26 41.85 9.04
CA ASP A 641 22.87 41.90 8.64
C ASP A 641 22.69 42.07 7.14
N GLU A 642 21.60 41.50 6.62
CA GLU A 642 21.19 41.64 5.23
C GLU A 642 19.66 41.67 5.13
N SER A 643 19.13 42.54 4.26
CA SER A 643 17.69 42.61 3.99
C SER A 643 17.32 41.70 2.84
N VAL A 644 16.26 40.93 3.01
CA VAL A 644 15.76 40.01 2.00
C VAL A 644 14.25 40.02 1.94
N LYS A 645 13.74 39.92 0.73
CA LYS A 645 12.32 39.81 0.49
C LYS A 645 11.88 38.36 0.66
N ILE A 646 10.91 38.13 1.55
CA ILE A 646 10.35 36.81 1.82
C ILE A 646 8.84 36.89 1.62
N GLY A 647 8.27 35.89 0.93
CA GLY A 647 6.83 35.77 0.71
C GLY A 647 6.28 36.40 -0.56
#